data_AF-A0A661NXB3-F1
#
_entry.id   AF-A0A661NXB3-F1
#
_cell.length_a   1.000
_cell.length_b   1.000
_cell.length_c   1.000
_cell.angle_alpha   90.00
_cell.angle_beta   90.00
_cell.angle_gamma   90.00
#
_symmetry.space_group_name_H-M   'P 1'
#
loop_
_entity.id
_entity.type
_entity.pdbx_description
1 polymer ?
#
loop_
_entity_poly.entity_id
_entity_poly.type
_entity_poly.pdbx_seq_one_letter_code
_entity_poly.pdbx_strand_id
1 'polypeptide(L)'
;MPRGAAAGVYDGTVTIGSNTIPVQLEVWDFALPRRIHLAGEWGFSWSRVVEVYGGTGSGIHDCYWDLVDQFKEDFADHRLTPKGVAWPAGLNYPGGVEYDCAGTLEPDVWDIWGFGSLGDKYVMGSDLDNGTGFPSFFLSGPASNSPPDSRPGEFCGESRGTDPPGNLGYNQRWFQYWSALGDYFTTEHFYRAKGYYHIVNEPQTDEHYDIVAYLAHMTKQAAPNVRLMLSEQVEPRIHSHPSYGSSKIDIWLPTISNYQVERAHDRQLNHNEDVWWYFLYGDRPPLPNPTIIDRTGIEARITPWLAWLERVEGLLYYQVTDWDPNPWDEPWLNDANGDAVMFYPPKDGTVIATDPCNPESNRLIPSLRWELLREGMEDYEYLWLMSAGSPQIGIDNEGDAMARQFISSRTLFSRVPTDLYQTRAALGAALAGLVVVADDDHDGLTDDEEDALGLNPANPDTDGDTISDGYEVGDPNAPVDTDADGTIDALDIDSDDDTVRGIVEAGDGDLNTPPVDTDSDGLEDFRDPDSDDDGVLDGTDNCRVVVNPDQEDADGDGIGDACDDTDNRQDDEEGCDCAFVGAPDRHGSAALLLLAALAFGAWRRRSGQARRRPDARSVLTCRRDTRLPSLRRGLRRANDADRRQ
;
A
#
# COMPACT_ATOMS: atom_id res chain seq x y z
N MET A 1 27.29 3.90 0.83
CA MET A 1 28.08 5.15 0.91
C MET A 1 27.31 6.12 1.79
N PRO A 2 27.96 6.96 2.61
CA PRO A 2 27.24 7.98 3.38
C PRO A 2 26.43 8.88 2.45
N ARG A 3 25.23 9.29 2.87
CA ARG A 3 24.44 10.31 2.17
C ARG A 3 25.26 11.61 2.09
N GLY A 4 25.23 12.28 0.94
CA GLY A 4 26.02 13.50 0.69
C GLY A 4 27.50 13.26 0.35
N ALA A 5 27.93 12.00 0.19
CA ALA A 5 29.25 11.72 -0.37
C ALA A 5 29.33 12.29 -1.80
N ALA A 6 30.39 13.06 -2.09
CA ALA A 6 30.58 13.66 -3.41
C ALA A 6 30.68 12.58 -4.51
N ALA A 7 30.06 12.86 -5.66
CA ALA A 7 30.24 12.00 -6.83
C ALA A 7 31.71 11.96 -7.27
N GLY A 8 32.14 10.81 -7.79
CA GLY A 8 33.48 10.62 -8.29
C GLY A 8 34.07 9.23 -8.03
N VAL A 9 35.34 9.09 -8.36
CA VAL A 9 36.08 7.84 -8.21
C VAL A 9 36.97 7.92 -6.97
N TYR A 10 36.74 7.01 -6.04
CA TYR A 10 37.49 6.86 -4.80
C TYR A 10 38.44 5.67 -4.92
N ASP A 11 39.73 5.93 -4.78
CA ASP A 11 40.74 4.87 -4.72
C ASP A 11 41.10 4.55 -3.27
N GLY A 12 41.15 3.26 -2.96
CA GLY A 12 41.51 2.73 -1.66
C GLY A 12 42.34 1.46 -1.76
N THR A 13 42.73 0.92 -0.61
CA THR A 13 43.42 -0.37 -0.55
C THR A 13 42.92 -1.18 0.62
N VAL A 14 42.64 -2.47 0.39
CA VAL A 14 42.36 -3.44 1.45
C VAL A 14 43.63 -4.26 1.69
N THR A 15 44.06 -4.36 2.95
CA THR A 15 45.24 -5.15 3.32
C THR A 15 44.81 -6.46 3.98
N ILE A 16 45.20 -7.59 3.39
CA ILE A 16 44.92 -8.94 3.92
C ILE A 16 46.25 -9.65 4.16
N GLY A 17 46.65 -9.74 5.42
CA GLY A 17 47.97 -10.24 5.81
C GLY A 17 49.06 -9.33 5.24
N SER A 18 49.92 -9.89 4.37
CA SER A 18 50.98 -9.13 3.68
C SER A 18 50.57 -8.62 2.29
N ASN A 19 49.35 -8.90 1.83
CA ASN A 19 48.88 -8.50 0.51
C ASN A 19 48.11 -7.18 0.60
N THR A 20 48.35 -6.29 -0.36
CA THR A 20 47.59 -5.05 -0.53
C THR A 20 46.81 -5.14 -1.83
N ILE A 21 45.48 -5.04 -1.74
CA ILE A 21 44.55 -5.15 -2.85
C ILE A 21 44.01 -3.74 -3.13
N PRO A 22 44.27 -3.16 -4.31
CA PRO A 22 43.64 -1.89 -4.68
C PRO A 22 42.14 -2.09 -4.85
N VAL A 23 41.36 -1.14 -4.34
CA VAL A 23 39.91 -1.09 -4.49
C VAL A 23 39.57 0.27 -5.07
N GLN A 24 38.71 0.28 -6.07
CA GLN A 24 38.16 1.49 -6.65
C GLN A 24 36.65 1.46 -6.45
N LEU A 25 36.09 2.58 -6.00
CA LEU A 25 34.67 2.78 -5.79
C LEU A 25 34.23 4.00 -6.59
N GLU A 26 33.30 3.79 -7.52
CA GLU A 26 32.65 4.86 -8.24
C GLU A 26 31.37 5.26 -7.51
N VAL A 27 31.22 6.56 -7.24
CA VAL A 27 30.06 7.18 -6.62
C VAL A 27 29.38 8.04 -7.67
N TRP A 28 28.12 7.73 -7.94
CA TRP A 28 27.28 8.47 -8.87
C TRP A 28 26.55 9.61 -8.17
N ASP A 29 26.18 10.63 -8.93
CA ASP A 29 25.59 11.88 -8.43
C ASP A 29 24.08 11.76 -8.22
N PHE A 30 23.67 10.81 -7.38
CA PHE A 30 22.30 10.69 -6.90
C PHE A 30 22.30 9.98 -5.55
N ALA A 31 21.25 10.20 -4.76
CA ALA A 31 21.00 9.47 -3.52
C ALA A 31 19.86 8.47 -3.72
N LEU A 32 19.95 7.33 -3.04
CA LEU A 32 18.78 6.46 -2.90
C LEU A 32 17.68 7.21 -2.13
N PRO A 33 16.39 6.96 -2.42
CA PRO A 33 15.30 7.53 -1.63
C PRO A 33 15.45 7.18 -0.14
N ARG A 34 14.97 8.05 0.74
CA ARG A 34 14.87 7.73 2.19
C ARG A 34 13.83 6.65 2.44
N ARG A 35 12.69 6.76 1.76
CA ARG A 35 11.59 5.81 1.81
C ARG A 35 11.95 4.47 1.17
N ILE A 36 11.45 3.39 1.76
CA ILE A 36 11.49 2.04 1.18
C ILE A 36 10.23 1.84 0.34
N HIS A 37 10.36 1.59 -0.96
CA HIS A 37 9.21 1.51 -1.87
C HIS A 37 8.65 0.10 -2.06
N LEU A 38 9.46 -0.93 -1.86
CA LEU A 38 8.99 -2.31 -1.86
C LEU A 38 8.72 -2.75 -0.41
N ALA A 39 7.44 -2.93 -0.07
CA ALA A 39 7.03 -3.28 1.29
C ALA A 39 7.51 -4.68 1.69
N GLY A 40 7.35 -5.04 2.97
CA GLY A 40 7.60 -6.43 3.33
C GLY A 40 7.39 -6.80 4.79
N GLU A 41 7.67 -8.07 5.06
CA GLU A 41 7.75 -8.65 6.40
C GLU A 41 8.78 -9.78 6.40
N TRP A 42 9.81 -9.62 7.23
CA TRP A 42 10.82 -10.64 7.44
C TRP A 42 10.70 -11.10 8.88
N GLY A 43 10.16 -12.31 9.05
CA GLY A 43 9.97 -12.93 10.35
C GLY A 43 11.26 -12.88 11.15
N PHE A 44 11.27 -12.11 12.23
CA PHE A 44 12.45 -11.93 13.06
C PHE A 44 12.04 -12.21 14.50
N SER A 45 12.66 -13.23 15.10
CA SER A 45 12.31 -13.66 16.45
C SER A 45 13.05 -12.82 17.48
N TRP A 46 12.43 -11.71 17.91
CA TRP A 46 12.96 -10.87 18.99
C TRP A 46 13.17 -11.66 20.28
N SER A 47 12.29 -12.62 20.58
CA SER A 47 12.45 -13.49 21.75
C SER A 47 13.70 -14.38 21.65
N ARG A 48 14.03 -14.89 20.47
CA ARG A 48 15.27 -15.64 20.25
C ARG A 48 16.50 -14.76 20.42
N VAL A 49 16.41 -13.51 19.98
CA VAL A 49 17.43 -12.49 20.24
C VAL A 49 17.57 -12.21 21.74
N VAL A 50 16.47 -12.05 22.50
CA VAL A 50 16.52 -11.92 23.97
C VAL A 50 17.20 -13.14 24.61
N GLU A 51 16.85 -14.35 24.18
CA GLU A 51 17.42 -15.57 24.76
C GLU A 51 18.94 -15.64 24.60
N VAL A 52 19.45 -15.22 23.43
CA VAL A 52 20.88 -15.23 23.16
C VAL A 52 21.57 -14.02 23.79
N TYR A 53 21.03 -12.81 23.61
CA TYR A 53 21.70 -11.53 23.91
C TYR A 53 21.21 -10.80 25.16
N GLY A 54 20.02 -11.08 25.67
CA GLY A 54 19.33 -10.26 26.69
C GLY A 54 19.87 -10.36 28.12
N GLY A 55 20.65 -11.40 28.46
CA GLY A 55 21.22 -11.61 29.80
C GLY A 55 20.19 -11.55 30.95
N THR A 56 20.64 -11.50 32.21
CA THR A 56 19.75 -11.46 33.41
C THR A 56 20.15 -10.39 34.44
N GLY A 57 20.93 -9.38 34.04
CA GLY A 57 21.45 -8.33 34.93
C GLY A 57 21.05 -6.92 34.51
N SER A 58 20.92 -6.00 35.47
CA SER A 58 20.42 -4.63 35.23
C SER A 58 21.28 -3.76 34.31
N GLY A 59 22.59 -4.02 34.18
CA GLY A 59 23.48 -3.30 33.26
C GLY A 59 23.63 -3.94 31.87
N ILE A 60 23.01 -5.11 31.66
CA ILE A 60 22.97 -5.80 30.35
C ILE A 60 21.79 -5.27 29.52
N HIS A 61 20.79 -4.68 30.18
CA HIS A 61 19.56 -4.24 29.56
C HIS A 61 19.75 -3.04 28.63
N ASP A 62 20.55 -2.05 29.00
CA ASP A 62 20.77 -0.85 28.18
C ASP A 62 21.46 -1.20 26.85
N CYS A 63 22.54 -2.00 26.89
CA CYS A 63 23.24 -2.44 25.68
C CYS A 63 22.40 -3.39 24.81
N TYR A 64 21.46 -4.13 25.40
CA TYR A 64 20.52 -4.95 24.65
C TYR A 64 19.57 -4.08 23.81
N TRP A 65 19.13 -2.95 24.36
CA TRP A 65 18.28 -2.02 23.62
C TRP A 65 19.03 -1.30 22.50
N ASP A 66 20.29 -0.90 22.73
CA ASP A 66 21.16 -0.39 21.66
C ASP A 66 21.33 -1.42 20.53
N LEU A 67 21.35 -2.72 20.86
CA LEU A 67 21.43 -3.80 19.88
C LEU A 67 20.12 -3.96 19.10
N VAL A 68 18.97 -3.82 19.77
CA VAL A 68 17.66 -3.80 19.09
C VAL A 68 17.60 -2.65 18.09
N ASP A 69 18.02 -1.45 18.50
CA ASP A 69 18.11 -0.27 17.61
C ASP A 69 19.00 -0.55 16.40
N GLN A 70 20.20 -1.09 16.62
CA GLN A 70 21.10 -1.47 15.53
C GLN A 70 20.49 -2.50 14.58
N PHE A 71 19.69 -3.44 15.07
CA PHE A 71 19.01 -4.39 14.19
C PHE A 71 17.90 -3.73 13.40
N LYS A 72 17.12 -2.84 14.00
CA LYS A 72 16.13 -2.05 13.25
C LYS A 72 16.81 -1.20 12.17
N GLU A 73 17.92 -0.57 12.49
CA GLU A 73 18.71 0.19 11.52
C GLU A 73 19.26 -0.72 10.41
N ASP A 74 19.80 -1.91 10.74
CA ASP A 74 20.24 -2.88 9.73
C ASP A 74 19.11 -3.27 8.78
N PHE A 75 17.90 -3.50 9.29
CA PHE A 75 16.74 -3.75 8.45
C PHE A 75 16.42 -2.56 7.52
N ALA A 76 16.44 -1.33 8.04
CA ALA A 76 16.19 -0.11 7.27
C ALA A 76 17.25 0.10 6.17
N ASP A 77 18.53 -0.08 6.51
CA ASP A 77 19.68 -0.04 5.59
C ASP A 77 19.57 -1.13 4.50
N HIS A 78 19.05 -2.30 4.85
CA HIS A 78 18.78 -3.38 3.90
C HIS A 78 17.52 -3.16 3.07
N ARG A 79 16.74 -2.12 3.38
CA ARG A 79 15.43 -1.81 2.80
C ARG A 79 14.43 -2.96 2.99
N LEU A 80 14.55 -3.66 4.12
CA LEU A 80 13.70 -4.80 4.49
C LEU A 80 12.96 -4.46 5.79
N THR A 81 11.77 -5.01 5.97
CA THR A 81 10.94 -4.72 7.15
C THR A 81 10.93 -5.91 8.11
N PRO A 82 11.35 -5.77 9.37
CA PRO A 82 11.27 -6.87 10.33
C PRO A 82 9.83 -7.10 10.79
N LYS A 83 9.47 -8.36 11.03
CA LYS A 83 8.24 -8.67 11.78
C LYS A 83 8.36 -8.09 13.19
N GLY A 84 7.30 -7.43 13.66
CA GLY A 84 7.28 -6.80 14.98
C GLY A 84 8.11 -5.53 15.03
N VAL A 85 7.84 -4.58 14.11
CA VAL A 85 8.50 -3.26 14.08
C VAL A 85 8.46 -2.58 15.45
N ALA A 86 7.32 -2.60 16.14
CA ALA A 86 7.13 -1.95 17.45
C ALA A 86 7.41 -2.85 18.68
N TRP A 87 8.07 -4.01 18.52
CA TRP A 87 8.47 -4.87 19.64
C TRP A 87 9.43 -4.13 20.61
N PRO A 88 9.36 -4.32 21.95
CA PRO A 88 8.60 -5.31 22.72
C PRO A 88 7.13 -4.99 22.92
N ALA A 89 6.67 -3.79 22.60
CA ALA A 89 5.25 -3.49 22.64
C ALA A 89 4.52 -4.06 21.43
N GLY A 90 3.20 -3.98 21.48
CA GLY A 90 2.33 -4.47 20.42
C GLY A 90 0.88 -4.40 20.85
N LEU A 91 0.00 -4.63 19.88
CA LEU A 91 -1.43 -4.76 20.12
C LEU A 91 -1.73 -6.16 20.69
N ASN A 92 -2.50 -6.20 21.77
CA ASN A 92 -2.78 -7.41 22.57
C ASN A 92 -1.52 -8.16 23.04
N TYR A 93 -0.47 -7.41 23.32
CA TYR A 93 0.74 -7.94 23.93
C TYR A 93 0.81 -7.47 25.39
N PRO A 94 1.16 -8.34 26.35
CA PRO A 94 1.29 -7.95 27.74
C PRO A 94 2.23 -6.74 27.90
N GLY A 95 1.67 -5.64 28.39
CA GLY A 95 2.34 -4.36 28.58
C GLY A 95 2.53 -3.49 27.33
N GLY A 96 1.99 -3.92 26.19
CA GLY A 96 1.66 -3.02 25.09
C GLY A 96 0.25 -2.43 25.26
N VAL A 97 -0.48 -2.35 24.16
CA VAL A 97 -1.87 -1.87 24.13
C VAL A 97 -2.80 -3.07 24.21
N GLU A 98 -3.55 -3.19 25.30
CA GLU A 98 -4.33 -4.40 25.62
C GLU A 98 -5.83 -4.16 25.50
N TYR A 99 -6.55 -5.12 24.92
CA TYR A 99 -8.02 -5.07 24.90
C TYR A 99 -8.62 -5.55 26.22
N ASP A 100 -9.44 -4.72 26.85
CA ASP A 100 -10.02 -4.95 28.19
C ASP A 100 -11.24 -5.87 28.22
N CYS A 101 -11.71 -6.33 27.05
CA CYS A 101 -12.96 -7.09 26.90
C CYS A 101 -14.25 -6.33 27.29
N ALA A 102 -14.17 -5.03 27.54
CA ALA A 102 -15.27 -4.11 27.77
C ALA A 102 -15.49 -3.12 26.60
N GLY A 103 -14.66 -3.18 25.57
CA GLY A 103 -14.81 -2.38 24.34
C GLY A 103 -13.78 -1.27 24.20
N THR A 104 -12.73 -1.30 25.02
CA THR A 104 -11.67 -0.29 25.02
C THR A 104 -10.30 -0.96 24.92
N LEU A 105 -9.38 -0.28 24.24
CA LEU A 105 -7.95 -0.61 24.30
C LEU A 105 -7.37 0.20 25.45
N GLU A 106 -6.84 -0.49 26.46
CA GLU A 106 -6.21 0.11 27.63
C GLU A 106 -4.94 0.86 27.20
N PRO A 107 -4.68 2.03 27.80
CA PRO A 107 -3.57 2.88 27.44
C PRO A 107 -2.25 2.19 27.76
N ASP A 108 -1.29 2.50 26.89
CA ASP A 108 0.09 2.05 26.94
C ASP A 108 0.77 2.35 28.29
N VAL A 109 1.18 1.30 29.02
CA VAL A 109 1.75 1.41 30.37
C VAL A 109 3.28 1.38 30.40
N TRP A 110 3.93 1.30 29.24
CA TRP A 110 5.39 1.10 29.13
C TRP A 110 6.19 2.37 28.77
N ASP A 111 5.55 3.54 28.78
CA ASP A 111 6.20 4.85 28.58
C ASP A 111 7.01 4.86 27.26
N ILE A 112 8.33 5.05 27.32
CA ILE A 112 9.21 5.04 26.13
C ILE A 112 9.27 3.68 25.41
N TRP A 113 8.92 2.59 26.10
CA TRP A 113 8.83 1.23 25.52
C TRP A 113 7.43 0.88 25.05
N GLY A 114 6.53 1.86 25.07
CA GLY A 114 5.17 1.71 24.63
C GLY A 114 5.02 1.58 23.11
N PHE A 115 3.91 0.98 22.68
CA PHE A 115 3.54 0.87 21.28
C PHE A 115 3.50 2.24 20.58
N GLY A 116 3.02 3.28 21.28
CA GLY A 116 2.98 4.63 20.72
C GLY A 116 4.39 5.16 20.40
N SER A 117 5.24 5.19 21.43
CA SER A 117 6.63 5.63 21.37
C SER A 117 7.47 4.82 20.36
N LEU A 118 7.33 3.49 20.35
CA LEU A 118 8.05 2.62 19.42
C LEU A 118 7.46 2.69 17.99
N GLY A 119 6.18 3.02 17.87
CA GLY A 119 5.52 3.36 16.61
C GLY A 119 6.16 4.59 15.97
N ASP A 120 6.27 5.69 16.71
CA ASP A 120 6.93 6.90 16.22
C ASP A 120 8.40 6.64 15.89
N LYS A 121 9.10 5.94 16.80
CA LYS A 121 10.51 5.59 16.65
C LYS A 121 10.81 4.80 15.38
N TYR A 122 10.11 3.69 15.15
CA TYR A 122 10.46 2.74 14.10
C TYR A 122 9.47 2.68 12.95
N VAL A 123 8.16 2.77 13.21
CA VAL A 123 7.14 2.74 12.15
C VAL A 123 7.15 4.05 11.38
N MET A 124 7.29 5.18 12.07
CA MET A 124 7.40 6.51 11.44
C MET A 124 8.86 6.94 11.24
N GLY A 125 9.80 6.36 11.99
CA GLY A 125 11.22 6.49 11.73
C GLY A 125 11.88 7.70 12.37
N SER A 126 11.33 8.24 13.47
CA SER A 126 11.92 9.40 14.16
C SER A 126 13.37 9.18 14.59
N ASP A 127 13.75 7.92 14.86
CA ASP A 127 15.10 7.54 15.31
C ASP A 127 15.80 6.56 14.34
N LEU A 128 15.29 6.42 13.11
CA LEU A 128 16.01 5.68 12.07
C LEU A 128 16.73 6.67 11.15
N ASP A 129 17.90 6.31 10.64
CA ASP A 129 18.68 7.20 9.76
C ASP A 129 17.92 7.54 8.46
N ASN A 130 16.95 6.71 8.09
CA ASN A 130 16.09 6.95 6.95
C ASN A 130 15.00 8.01 7.19
N GLY A 131 14.68 8.37 8.43
CA GLY A 131 13.67 9.39 8.78
C GLY A 131 12.22 9.10 8.34
N THR A 132 11.94 7.95 7.72
CA THR A 132 10.62 7.63 7.12
C THR A 132 10.00 6.34 7.69
N GLY A 133 10.79 5.59 8.47
CA GLY A 133 10.37 4.38 9.13
C GLY A 133 10.25 3.20 8.17
N PHE A 134 9.53 2.17 8.62
CA PHE A 134 9.19 1.03 7.78
C PHE A 134 7.90 1.28 6.98
N PRO A 135 7.79 0.75 5.74
CA PRO A 135 6.60 0.93 4.90
C PRO A 135 5.39 0.13 5.40
N SER A 136 5.62 -0.87 6.24
CA SER A 136 4.59 -1.76 6.74
C SER A 136 4.94 -2.30 8.12
N PHE A 137 3.95 -2.74 8.90
CA PHE A 137 4.20 -3.52 10.10
C PHE A 137 3.05 -4.47 10.45
N PHE A 138 3.44 -5.62 11.01
CA PHE A 138 2.53 -6.64 11.49
C PHE A 138 1.85 -6.21 12.79
N LEU A 139 0.53 -6.02 12.78
CA LEU A 139 -0.27 -5.71 13.98
C LEU A 139 -0.37 -6.93 14.89
N SER A 140 -0.92 -8.00 14.32
CA SER A 140 -1.18 -9.29 14.94
C SER A 140 -1.59 -10.25 13.83
N GLY A 141 -1.81 -11.51 14.18
CA GLY A 141 -2.16 -12.51 13.18
C GLY A 141 -2.95 -13.68 13.76
N PRO A 142 -2.97 -14.82 13.04
CA PRO A 142 -3.75 -15.96 13.44
C PRO A 142 -3.21 -16.56 14.75
N ALA A 143 -4.11 -16.92 15.67
CA ALA A 143 -3.76 -17.65 16.89
C ALA A 143 -3.43 -19.12 16.63
N SER A 144 -3.77 -19.63 15.45
CA SER A 144 -3.39 -20.97 15.00
C SER A 144 -3.15 -21.04 13.50
N ASN A 145 -2.18 -21.85 13.09
CA ASN A 145 -1.87 -22.13 11.68
C ASN A 145 -2.86 -23.09 11.00
N SER A 146 -4.00 -23.42 11.65
CA SER A 146 -4.99 -24.37 11.11
C SER A 146 -6.30 -23.66 10.74
N PRO A 147 -6.73 -23.72 9.47
CA PRO A 147 -8.06 -23.24 9.04
C PRO A 147 -9.18 -24.17 9.58
N PRO A 148 -10.48 -23.81 9.46
CA PRO A 148 -11.07 -22.68 8.72
C PRO A 148 -10.95 -21.32 9.41
N ASP A 149 -10.94 -21.33 10.75
CA ASP A 149 -10.98 -20.14 11.59
C ASP A 149 -9.70 -20.14 12.45
N SER A 150 -8.88 -19.11 12.27
CA SER A 150 -7.60 -19.00 12.95
C SER A 150 -7.65 -18.15 14.23
N ARG A 151 -8.85 -17.69 14.64
CA ARG A 151 -9.01 -16.93 15.89
C ARG A 151 -8.88 -17.83 17.12
N PRO A 152 -8.59 -17.27 18.31
CA PRO A 152 -8.49 -18.03 19.56
C PRO A 152 -9.72 -18.90 19.87
N GLY A 153 -9.54 -20.08 20.47
CA GLY A 153 -10.66 -20.94 20.88
C GLY A 153 -11.57 -20.34 21.98
N GLU A 154 -11.05 -19.38 22.72
CA GLU A 154 -11.76 -18.58 23.72
C GLU A 154 -11.30 -17.12 23.59
N PHE A 155 -12.23 -16.17 23.71
CA PHE A 155 -11.92 -14.74 23.67
C PHE A 155 -12.88 -14.01 24.61
N CYS A 156 -12.35 -13.20 25.53
CA CYS A 156 -13.14 -12.46 26.52
C CYS A 156 -14.14 -13.32 27.32
N GLY A 157 -13.71 -14.53 27.70
CA GLY A 157 -14.53 -15.50 28.44
C GLY A 157 -15.61 -16.20 27.59
N GLU A 158 -15.71 -15.89 26.30
CA GLU A 158 -16.62 -16.55 25.37
C GLU A 158 -15.87 -17.66 24.63
N SER A 159 -16.45 -18.86 24.60
CA SER A 159 -15.92 -19.94 23.77
C SER A 159 -16.33 -19.75 22.32
N ARG A 160 -15.37 -19.88 21.40
CA ARG A 160 -15.64 -19.90 19.96
C ARG A 160 -16.55 -21.05 19.58
N GLY A 161 -16.44 -22.20 20.25
CA GLY A 161 -17.07 -23.44 19.85
C GLY A 161 -16.24 -24.23 18.83
N THR A 162 -16.79 -25.34 18.34
CA THR A 162 -16.11 -26.25 17.40
C THR A 162 -16.39 -25.94 15.93
N ASP A 163 -17.53 -25.29 15.66
CA ASP A 163 -18.04 -25.11 14.30
C ASP A 163 -17.86 -23.65 13.88
N PRO A 164 -17.11 -23.35 12.81
CA PRO A 164 -16.95 -22.00 12.29
C PRO A 164 -18.30 -21.41 11.80
N PRO A 165 -18.49 -20.07 11.88
CA PRO A 165 -17.54 -19.08 12.41
C PRO A 165 -17.66 -18.90 13.93
N GLY A 166 -18.05 -19.93 14.67
CA GLY A 166 -18.22 -19.88 16.10
C GLY A 166 -19.54 -19.25 16.57
N ASN A 167 -19.72 -19.21 17.89
CA ASN A 167 -20.98 -18.82 18.51
C ASN A 167 -21.22 -17.30 18.46
N LEU A 168 -22.50 -16.91 18.59
CA LEU A 168 -22.93 -15.51 18.53
C LEU A 168 -22.21 -14.63 19.58
N GLY A 169 -22.12 -15.09 20.83
CA GLY A 169 -21.44 -14.34 21.91
C GLY A 169 -19.97 -14.08 21.61
N TYR A 170 -19.24 -15.11 21.16
CA TYR A 170 -17.85 -14.96 20.72
C TYR A 170 -17.70 -13.95 19.58
N ASN A 171 -18.54 -14.06 18.55
CA ASN A 171 -18.48 -13.16 17.40
C ASN A 171 -18.82 -11.71 17.75
N GLN A 172 -19.72 -11.49 18.72
CA GLN A 172 -19.99 -10.15 19.25
C GLN A 172 -18.78 -9.58 19.97
N ARG A 173 -18.09 -10.37 20.81
CA ARG A 173 -16.85 -9.93 21.47
C ARG A 173 -15.74 -9.62 20.48
N TRP A 174 -15.59 -10.45 19.46
CA TRP A 174 -14.60 -10.26 18.41
C TRP A 174 -14.89 -9.01 17.56
N PHE A 175 -16.16 -8.74 17.26
CA PHE A 175 -16.57 -7.50 16.59
C PHE A 175 -16.25 -6.27 17.44
N GLN A 176 -16.55 -6.30 18.74
CA GLN A 176 -16.22 -5.21 19.67
C GLN A 176 -14.72 -4.92 19.73
N TYR A 177 -13.90 -5.98 19.73
CA TYR A 177 -12.45 -5.85 19.66
C TYR A 177 -12.00 -5.12 18.38
N TRP A 178 -12.56 -5.49 17.23
CA TRP A 178 -12.24 -4.79 15.99
C TRP A 178 -12.68 -3.34 16.01
N SER A 179 -13.88 -3.03 16.50
CA SER A 179 -14.33 -1.64 16.62
C SER A 179 -13.38 -0.82 17.50
N ALA A 180 -12.99 -1.34 18.67
CA ALA A 180 -12.03 -0.68 19.55
C ALA A 180 -10.67 -0.45 18.86
N LEU A 181 -10.18 -1.43 18.10
CA LEU A 181 -8.94 -1.29 17.34
C LEU A 181 -9.07 -0.28 16.19
N GLY A 182 -10.19 -0.28 15.49
CA GLY A 182 -10.52 0.70 14.45
C GLY A 182 -10.49 2.11 15.00
N ASP A 183 -11.15 2.34 16.14
CA ASP A 183 -11.20 3.63 16.82
C ASP A 183 -9.80 4.07 17.26
N TYR A 184 -9.01 3.17 17.85
CA TYR A 184 -7.64 3.46 18.29
C TYR A 184 -6.72 3.96 17.15
N PHE A 185 -6.87 3.41 15.94
CA PHE A 185 -6.15 3.90 14.75
C PHE A 185 -6.69 5.20 14.15
N THR A 186 -7.79 5.74 14.68
CA THR A 186 -8.36 7.04 14.26
C THR A 186 -8.10 8.16 15.25
N THR A 187 -8.01 7.87 16.55
CA THR A 187 -8.01 8.90 17.59
C THR A 187 -6.64 9.28 18.13
N GLU A 188 -5.67 8.35 18.15
CA GLU A 188 -4.43 8.56 18.91
C GLU A 188 -3.14 8.31 18.11
N HIS A 189 -3.22 7.65 16.95
CA HIS A 189 -2.03 7.07 16.31
C HIS A 189 -2.07 7.07 14.76
N PHE A 190 -1.08 7.69 14.12
CA PHE A 190 -1.01 7.92 12.66
C PHE A 190 -0.58 6.70 11.82
N TYR A 191 -0.29 5.54 12.42
CA TYR A 191 0.34 4.39 11.73
C TYR A 191 -0.61 3.55 10.87
N ARG A 192 -1.90 3.93 10.78
CA ARG A 192 -2.98 3.11 10.22
C ARG A 192 -2.71 2.57 8.82
N ALA A 193 -2.05 3.35 7.96
CA ALA A 193 -1.78 2.97 6.57
C ALA A 193 -0.71 1.87 6.44
N LYS A 194 0.17 1.75 7.44
CA LYS A 194 1.31 0.83 7.47
C LYS A 194 0.98 -0.50 8.17
N GLY A 195 -0.01 -0.50 9.07
CA GLY A 195 -0.38 -1.67 9.86
C GLY A 195 -1.29 -2.67 9.12
N TYR A 196 -1.01 -3.97 9.22
CA TYR A 196 -1.90 -5.03 8.74
C TYR A 196 -2.08 -6.18 9.73
N TYR A 197 -3.23 -6.85 9.64
CA TYR A 197 -3.58 -8.06 10.38
C TYR A 197 -3.62 -9.28 9.46
N HIS A 198 -2.87 -10.32 9.81
CA HIS A 198 -2.92 -11.59 9.08
C HIS A 198 -4.16 -12.41 9.51
N ILE A 199 -5.15 -12.53 8.64
CA ILE A 199 -6.50 -12.95 9.06
C ILE A 199 -6.65 -14.46 9.27
N VAL A 200 -6.13 -15.24 8.33
CA VAL A 200 -6.18 -16.70 8.31
C VAL A 200 -4.93 -17.20 7.61
N ASN A 201 -4.40 -18.32 8.08
CA ASN A 201 -3.28 -18.98 7.40
C ASN A 201 -3.79 -20.01 6.38
N GLU A 202 -3.46 -19.82 5.10
CA GLU A 202 -3.58 -20.81 4.01
C GLU A 202 -4.92 -21.59 3.95
N PRO A 203 -6.06 -20.95 3.65
CA PRO A 203 -7.35 -21.62 3.49
C PRO A 203 -7.35 -22.67 2.35
N GLN A 204 -7.50 -23.94 2.73
CA GLN A 204 -7.44 -25.09 1.80
C GLN A 204 -8.76 -25.54 1.12
N THR A 205 -9.94 -25.16 1.59
CA THR A 205 -11.23 -25.70 1.09
C THR A 205 -12.28 -24.62 0.91
N ASP A 206 -13.34 -24.88 0.13
CA ASP A 206 -14.44 -23.93 -0.09
C ASP A 206 -15.02 -23.38 1.22
N GLU A 207 -15.21 -24.25 2.22
CA GLU A 207 -15.68 -23.86 3.55
C GLU A 207 -14.68 -22.93 4.27
N HIS A 208 -13.37 -23.10 4.04
CA HIS A 208 -12.37 -22.19 4.59
C HIS A 208 -12.47 -20.80 3.96
N TYR A 209 -12.69 -20.73 2.65
CA TYR A 209 -12.87 -19.46 1.96
C TYR A 209 -14.18 -18.75 2.35
N ASP A 210 -15.25 -19.50 2.63
CA ASP A 210 -16.50 -18.93 3.17
C ASP A 210 -16.26 -18.28 4.55
N ILE A 211 -15.41 -18.90 5.38
CA ILE A 211 -15.02 -18.34 6.68
C ILE A 211 -14.12 -17.12 6.51
N VAL A 212 -13.15 -17.13 5.59
CA VAL A 212 -12.33 -15.94 5.29
C VAL A 212 -13.20 -14.78 4.84
N ALA A 213 -14.17 -15.00 3.95
CA ALA A 213 -15.12 -13.97 3.52
C ALA A 213 -15.95 -13.43 4.69
N TYR A 214 -16.46 -14.31 5.56
CA TYR A 214 -17.17 -13.88 6.77
C TYR A 214 -16.30 -13.01 7.69
N LEU A 215 -15.06 -13.44 7.97
CA LEU A 215 -14.14 -12.72 8.85
C LEU A 215 -13.72 -11.38 8.25
N ALA A 216 -13.39 -11.34 6.96
CA ALA A 216 -13.03 -10.11 6.27
C ALA A 216 -14.20 -9.12 6.27
N HIS A 217 -15.42 -9.58 5.98
CA HIS A 217 -16.61 -8.74 6.04
C HIS A 217 -16.86 -8.19 7.44
N MET A 218 -16.80 -9.03 8.48
CA MET A 218 -16.97 -8.60 9.87
C MET A 218 -15.93 -7.56 10.27
N THR A 219 -14.65 -7.83 9.98
CA THR A 219 -13.56 -6.91 10.34
C THR A 219 -13.71 -5.58 9.61
N LYS A 220 -14.02 -5.58 8.30
CA LYS A 220 -14.18 -4.34 7.53
C LYS A 220 -15.43 -3.54 7.92
N GLN A 221 -16.46 -4.19 8.44
CA GLN A 221 -17.61 -3.48 9.04
C GLN A 221 -17.25 -2.81 10.36
N ALA A 222 -16.42 -3.45 11.19
CA ALA A 222 -16.04 -2.92 12.50
C ALA A 222 -14.88 -1.92 12.43
N ALA A 223 -13.94 -2.13 11.51
CA ALA A 223 -12.69 -1.39 11.38
C ALA A 223 -12.29 -1.30 9.90
N PRO A 224 -12.92 -0.42 9.09
CA PRO A 224 -12.69 -0.35 7.64
C PRO A 224 -11.23 -0.04 7.27
N ASN A 225 -10.54 0.72 8.14
CA ASN A 225 -9.17 1.18 7.93
C ASN A 225 -8.09 0.15 8.28
N VAL A 226 -8.44 -0.95 8.97
CA VAL A 226 -7.46 -2.01 9.29
C VAL A 226 -7.20 -2.85 8.06
N ARG A 227 -5.94 -2.92 7.63
CA ARG A 227 -5.54 -3.73 6.46
C ARG A 227 -5.52 -5.22 6.82
N LEU A 228 -6.02 -6.05 5.91
CA LEU A 228 -6.09 -7.50 6.08
C LEU A 228 -5.13 -8.20 5.11
N MET A 229 -4.27 -9.05 5.65
CA MET A 229 -3.39 -9.91 4.88
C MET A 229 -3.90 -11.36 4.88
N LEU A 230 -3.78 -12.05 3.74
CA LEU A 230 -4.08 -13.47 3.60
C LEU A 230 -2.94 -14.20 2.88
N SER A 231 -2.38 -15.23 3.54
CA SER A 231 -1.37 -16.14 2.96
C SER A 231 -2.02 -17.15 2.02
N GLU A 232 -2.34 -16.73 0.80
CA GLU A 232 -2.92 -17.58 -0.24
C GLU A 232 -2.85 -16.95 -1.64
N GLN A 233 -3.04 -17.74 -2.70
CA GLN A 233 -3.36 -17.20 -4.02
C GLN A 233 -4.59 -16.28 -4.01
N VAL A 234 -4.62 -15.37 -4.98
CA VAL A 234 -5.79 -14.50 -5.24
C VAL A 234 -7.01 -15.35 -5.58
N GLU A 235 -8.06 -15.19 -4.77
CA GLU A 235 -9.31 -15.95 -4.86
C GLU A 235 -10.51 -14.99 -4.98
N PRO A 236 -11.00 -14.73 -6.20
CA PRO A 236 -12.08 -13.77 -6.46
C PRO A 236 -13.37 -14.02 -5.67
N ARG A 237 -13.63 -15.29 -5.34
CA ARG A 237 -14.82 -15.71 -4.57
C ARG A 237 -14.92 -15.12 -3.17
N ILE A 238 -13.81 -14.72 -2.55
CA ILE A 238 -13.86 -14.05 -1.23
C ILE A 238 -14.56 -12.71 -1.42
N HIS A 239 -14.11 -11.92 -2.40
CA HIS A 239 -14.70 -10.63 -2.70
C HIS A 239 -16.14 -10.73 -3.22
N SER A 240 -16.40 -11.66 -4.14
CA SER A 240 -17.72 -11.88 -4.75
C SER A 240 -18.60 -12.88 -3.97
N HIS A 241 -18.35 -13.07 -2.67
CA HIS A 241 -19.03 -14.11 -1.89
C HIS A 241 -20.55 -13.86 -1.85
N PRO A 242 -21.43 -14.87 -2.05
CA PRO A 242 -22.88 -14.65 -2.17
C PRO A 242 -23.54 -14.05 -0.92
N SER A 243 -23.02 -14.37 0.27
CA SER A 243 -23.57 -13.89 1.55
C SER A 243 -22.81 -12.69 2.11
N TYR A 244 -21.58 -12.45 1.64
CA TYR A 244 -20.62 -11.49 2.22
C TYR A 244 -19.93 -10.69 1.12
N GLY A 245 -20.69 -10.32 0.08
CA GLY A 245 -20.16 -9.57 -1.05
C GLY A 245 -19.44 -8.30 -0.59
N SER A 246 -18.45 -7.87 -1.36
CA SER A 246 -17.57 -6.75 -1.01
C SER A 246 -16.65 -7.01 0.18
N SER A 247 -16.42 -8.27 0.57
CA SER A 247 -15.31 -8.62 1.46
C SER A 247 -13.99 -8.18 0.82
N LYS A 248 -13.08 -7.60 1.62
CA LYS A 248 -11.81 -7.05 1.13
C LYS A 248 -10.64 -7.73 1.82
N ILE A 249 -9.63 -8.13 1.03
CA ILE A 249 -8.32 -8.55 1.52
C ILE A 249 -7.34 -7.52 0.96
N ASP A 250 -6.79 -6.66 1.81
CA ASP A 250 -5.94 -5.56 1.34
C ASP A 250 -4.56 -6.01 0.88
N ILE A 251 -4.07 -7.16 1.35
CA ILE A 251 -2.77 -7.73 0.97
C ILE A 251 -2.91 -9.23 0.71
N TRP A 252 -2.77 -9.65 -0.54
CA TRP A 252 -2.67 -11.06 -0.91
C TRP A 252 -1.23 -11.51 -0.86
N LEU A 253 -1.01 -12.73 -0.39
CA LEU A 253 0.33 -13.27 -0.23
C LEU A 253 0.46 -14.68 -0.86
N PRO A 254 0.39 -14.78 -2.21
CA PRO A 254 0.74 -16.00 -2.92
C PRO A 254 2.22 -16.35 -2.77
N THR A 255 2.51 -17.65 -2.82
CA THR A 255 3.89 -18.09 -3.10
C THR A 255 4.28 -17.70 -4.51
N ILE A 256 5.56 -17.48 -4.77
CA ILE A 256 6.06 -17.17 -6.12
C ILE A 256 5.66 -18.26 -7.15
N SER A 257 5.54 -19.51 -6.70
CA SER A 257 5.07 -20.66 -7.49
C SER A 257 3.58 -20.59 -7.83
N ASN A 258 2.75 -20.05 -6.94
CA ASN A 258 1.29 -19.97 -7.11
C ASN A 258 0.81 -18.59 -7.60
N TYR A 259 1.72 -17.61 -7.71
CA TYR A 259 1.40 -16.27 -8.21
C TYR A 259 0.89 -16.30 -9.66
N GLN A 260 -0.32 -15.75 -9.84
CA GLN A 260 -1.02 -15.64 -11.12
C GLN A 260 -1.19 -14.17 -11.49
N VAL A 261 -0.36 -13.69 -12.43
CA VAL A 261 -0.25 -12.27 -12.81
C VAL A 261 -1.59 -11.65 -13.20
N GLU A 262 -2.40 -12.32 -14.02
CA GLU A 262 -3.69 -11.77 -14.48
C GLU A 262 -4.67 -11.57 -13.32
N ARG A 263 -4.67 -12.48 -12.33
CA ARG A 263 -5.53 -12.35 -11.16
C ARG A 263 -5.02 -11.28 -10.21
N ALA A 264 -3.70 -11.21 -10.00
CA ALA A 264 -3.09 -10.19 -9.17
C ALA A 264 -3.41 -8.78 -9.70
N HIS A 265 -3.13 -8.56 -10.99
CA HIS A 265 -3.36 -7.28 -11.64
C HIS A 265 -4.83 -6.86 -11.64
N ASP A 266 -5.77 -7.80 -11.77
CA ASP A 266 -7.20 -7.53 -11.62
C ASP A 266 -7.55 -7.00 -10.22
N ARG A 267 -6.98 -7.58 -9.16
CA ARG A 267 -7.22 -7.11 -7.78
C ARG A 267 -6.62 -5.73 -7.53
N GLN A 268 -5.39 -5.52 -7.98
CA GLN A 268 -4.71 -4.24 -7.82
C GLN A 268 -5.48 -3.12 -8.52
N LEU A 269 -5.84 -3.31 -9.80
CA LEU A 269 -6.54 -2.29 -10.59
C LEU A 269 -7.99 -2.05 -10.15
N ASN A 270 -8.73 -3.12 -9.86
CA ASN A 270 -10.20 -3.01 -9.70
C ASN A 270 -10.65 -3.02 -8.23
N HIS A 271 -9.75 -3.31 -7.29
CA HIS A 271 -10.13 -3.51 -5.89
C HIS A 271 -9.21 -2.82 -4.87
N ASN A 272 -8.15 -2.13 -5.32
CA ASN A 272 -7.18 -1.45 -4.46
C ASN A 272 -6.65 -2.41 -3.38
N GLU A 273 -6.09 -3.52 -3.85
CA GLU A 273 -5.50 -4.59 -3.04
C GLU A 273 -4.09 -4.89 -3.54
N ASP A 274 -3.15 -4.96 -2.60
CA ASP A 274 -1.75 -5.24 -2.88
C ASP A 274 -1.54 -6.75 -3.07
N VAL A 275 -0.50 -7.13 -3.82
CA VAL A 275 -0.06 -8.51 -3.93
C VAL A 275 1.43 -8.63 -3.63
N TRP A 276 1.71 -9.34 -2.55
CA TRP A 276 3.06 -9.62 -2.09
C TRP A 276 3.48 -11.03 -2.47
N TRP A 277 4.79 -11.28 -2.51
CA TRP A 277 5.31 -12.64 -2.63
C TRP A 277 5.75 -13.20 -1.30
N TYR A 278 5.43 -14.47 -1.10
CA TYR A 278 5.96 -15.28 -0.04
C TYR A 278 6.87 -16.38 -0.57
N PHE A 279 7.95 -16.66 0.17
CA PHE A 279 8.92 -17.70 -0.19
C PHE A 279 8.82 -18.90 0.73
N LEU A 280 8.81 -20.08 0.13
CA LEU A 280 8.88 -21.36 0.83
C LEU A 280 10.10 -22.14 0.36
N TYR A 281 10.61 -23.02 1.23
CA TYR A 281 11.60 -24.04 0.86
C TYR A 281 11.16 -24.89 -0.34
N GLY A 282 9.84 -25.03 -0.53
CA GLY A 282 9.22 -25.76 -1.62
C GLY A 282 9.32 -25.09 -2.99
N ASP A 283 9.68 -23.80 -3.09
CA ASP A 283 9.80 -23.09 -4.36
C ASP A 283 11.01 -23.61 -5.15
N ARG A 284 10.73 -24.22 -6.31
CA ARG A 284 11.72 -24.96 -7.11
C ARG A 284 12.17 -24.18 -8.34
N PRO A 285 13.39 -24.44 -8.85
CA PRO A 285 13.82 -23.91 -10.13
C PRO A 285 12.83 -24.33 -11.23
N PRO A 286 12.64 -23.51 -12.27
CA PRO A 286 13.47 -22.36 -12.62
C PRO A 286 13.17 -21.04 -11.88
N LEU A 287 12.17 -21.01 -10.98
CA LEU A 287 11.88 -19.84 -10.15
C LEU A 287 13.05 -19.53 -9.21
N PRO A 288 13.33 -18.24 -8.93
CA PRO A 288 14.33 -17.87 -7.94
C PRO A 288 13.81 -18.16 -6.53
N ASN A 289 14.73 -18.45 -5.63
CA ASN A 289 14.43 -18.44 -4.20
C ASN A 289 15.58 -17.74 -3.45
N PRO A 290 15.34 -16.56 -2.83
CA PRO A 290 16.37 -15.79 -2.14
C PRO A 290 16.73 -16.38 -0.77
N THR A 291 15.93 -17.33 -0.24
CA THR A 291 15.98 -17.74 1.16
C THR A 291 16.66 -19.08 1.39
N ILE A 292 17.07 -19.82 0.36
CA ILE A 292 17.69 -21.15 0.53
C ILE A 292 19.17 -21.13 0.17
N ILE A 293 20.04 -21.70 1.02
CA ILE A 293 21.51 -21.59 0.88
C ILE A 293 22.05 -22.34 -0.35
N ASP A 294 21.34 -23.37 -0.81
CA ASP A 294 21.72 -24.18 -1.97
C ASP A 294 21.43 -23.47 -3.31
N ARG A 295 20.89 -22.25 -3.27
CA ARG A 295 20.60 -21.44 -4.45
C ARG A 295 21.77 -20.54 -4.82
N THR A 296 21.87 -20.24 -6.11
CA THR A 296 22.87 -19.30 -6.60
C THR A 296 22.54 -17.89 -6.12
N GLY A 297 23.53 -17.12 -5.67
CA GLY A 297 23.32 -15.77 -5.14
C GLY A 297 22.58 -14.79 -6.08
N ILE A 298 22.64 -15.02 -7.39
CA ILE A 298 21.85 -14.24 -8.37
C ILE A 298 20.34 -14.32 -8.12
N GLU A 299 19.84 -15.40 -7.51
CA GLU A 299 18.42 -15.54 -7.18
C GLU A 299 17.99 -14.59 -6.06
N ALA A 300 18.88 -14.26 -5.11
CA ALA A 300 18.63 -13.21 -4.13
C ALA A 300 18.61 -11.83 -4.79
N ARG A 301 19.65 -11.53 -5.58
CA ARG A 301 19.81 -10.24 -6.26
C ARG A 301 18.68 -9.93 -7.26
N ILE A 302 18.18 -10.94 -8.00
CA ILE A 302 17.15 -10.75 -9.05
C ILE A 302 15.74 -10.58 -8.49
N THR A 303 15.50 -10.98 -7.24
CA THR A 303 14.13 -11.07 -6.69
C THR A 303 13.39 -9.72 -6.75
N PRO A 304 13.99 -8.58 -6.33
CA PRO A 304 13.31 -7.29 -6.41
C PRO A 304 13.12 -6.77 -7.84
N TRP A 305 14.03 -7.08 -8.77
CA TRP A 305 13.83 -6.79 -10.19
C TRP A 305 12.63 -7.53 -10.79
N LEU A 306 12.40 -8.77 -10.34
CA LEU A 306 11.22 -9.53 -10.73
C LEU A 306 9.97 -9.00 -10.08
N ALA A 307 10.03 -8.57 -8.82
CA ALA A 307 8.92 -7.91 -8.15
C ALA A 307 8.48 -6.66 -8.92
N TRP A 308 9.44 -5.83 -9.37
CA TRP A 308 9.20 -4.68 -10.23
C TRP A 308 8.44 -5.04 -11.52
N LEU A 309 8.97 -5.99 -12.29
CA LEU A 309 8.38 -6.39 -13.58
C LEU A 309 7.03 -7.09 -13.45
N GLU A 310 6.78 -7.78 -12.34
CA GLU A 310 5.54 -8.51 -12.09
C GLU A 310 4.50 -7.65 -11.35
N ARG A 311 4.85 -6.40 -10.99
CA ARG A 311 4.03 -5.45 -10.22
C ARG A 311 3.68 -5.96 -8.83
N VAL A 312 4.66 -6.52 -8.12
CA VAL A 312 4.52 -7.02 -6.76
C VAL A 312 4.92 -5.93 -5.78
N GLU A 313 4.05 -5.59 -4.84
CA GLU A 313 4.23 -4.46 -3.92
C GLU A 313 4.95 -4.82 -2.61
N GLY A 314 5.21 -6.10 -2.35
CA GLY A 314 5.98 -6.47 -1.17
C GLY A 314 6.48 -7.91 -1.13
N LEU A 315 7.38 -8.17 -0.20
CA LEU A 315 8.03 -9.47 0.01
C LEU A 315 7.85 -9.93 1.46
N LEU A 316 7.49 -11.20 1.65
CA LEU A 316 7.39 -11.84 2.96
C LEU A 316 8.26 -13.09 3.04
N TYR A 317 8.93 -13.25 4.18
CA TYR A 317 9.50 -14.52 4.59
C TYR A 317 9.24 -14.79 6.07
N TYR A 318 8.86 -16.02 6.41
CA TYR A 318 8.23 -16.31 7.68
C TYR A 318 9.18 -16.28 8.90
N GLN A 319 10.49 -16.46 8.68
CA GLN A 319 11.49 -16.46 9.74
C GLN A 319 12.91 -16.30 9.19
N VAL A 320 13.78 -15.56 9.89
CA VAL A 320 15.20 -15.39 9.53
C VAL A 320 16.18 -15.69 10.67
N THR A 321 15.68 -15.96 11.88
CA THR A 321 16.48 -16.21 13.09
C THR A 321 16.09 -17.52 13.79
N ASP A 322 15.74 -18.57 13.05
CA ASP A 322 15.45 -19.88 13.67
C ASP A 322 16.74 -20.63 14.03
N TRP A 323 17.23 -20.41 15.24
CA TRP A 323 18.51 -20.99 15.67
C TRP A 323 18.38 -22.28 16.47
N ASP A 324 17.26 -23.00 16.36
CA ASP A 324 17.08 -24.32 16.98
C ASP A 324 16.65 -25.38 15.94
N PRO A 325 17.52 -26.37 15.60
CA PRO A 325 18.89 -26.58 16.10
C PRO A 325 19.90 -25.51 15.68
N ASN A 326 21.12 -25.58 16.25
CA ASN A 326 22.20 -24.64 15.95
C ASN A 326 22.54 -24.62 14.44
N PRO A 327 22.32 -23.50 13.73
CA PRO A 327 22.43 -23.47 12.27
C PRO A 327 23.87 -23.55 11.74
N TRP A 328 24.88 -23.41 12.63
CA TRP A 328 26.27 -23.65 12.27
C TRP A 328 26.61 -25.12 12.05
N ASP A 329 25.90 -26.01 12.76
CA ASP A 329 26.14 -27.45 12.76
C ASP A 329 25.05 -28.20 11.97
N GLU A 330 23.81 -27.73 12.07
CA GLU A 330 22.61 -28.35 11.50
C GLU A 330 21.83 -27.35 10.64
N PRO A 331 22.34 -27.01 9.43
CA PRO A 331 21.68 -26.03 8.56
C PRO A 331 20.43 -26.56 7.87
N TRP A 332 20.12 -27.86 8.00
CA TRP A 332 18.98 -28.50 7.33
C TRP A 332 17.72 -28.37 8.20
N LEU A 333 16.85 -27.42 7.86
CA LEU A 333 15.55 -27.20 8.49
C LEU A 333 14.44 -27.32 7.45
N ASN A 334 13.28 -27.87 7.82
CA ASN A 334 12.09 -27.89 6.96
C ASN A 334 12.35 -28.37 5.50
N ASP A 335 13.10 -29.47 5.35
CA ASP A 335 13.45 -30.07 4.05
C ASP A 335 14.33 -29.21 3.11
N ALA A 336 15.01 -28.18 3.62
CA ALA A 336 16.02 -27.42 2.86
C ALA A 336 17.16 -26.87 3.73
N ASN A 337 18.33 -26.66 3.14
CA ASN A 337 19.43 -26.01 3.85
C ASN A 337 19.19 -24.49 3.95
N GLY A 338 19.33 -23.94 5.16
CA GLY A 338 19.26 -22.51 5.45
C GLY A 338 17.84 -21.94 5.46
N ASP A 339 16.80 -22.78 5.39
CA ASP A 339 15.42 -22.35 5.60
C ASP A 339 15.27 -21.81 7.03
N ALA A 340 14.44 -20.79 7.21
CA ALA A 340 14.22 -20.02 8.44
C ALA A 340 15.46 -19.29 9.02
N VAL A 341 16.61 -19.32 8.32
CA VAL A 341 17.88 -18.77 8.81
C VAL A 341 18.56 -17.92 7.74
N MET A 342 18.56 -16.61 7.95
CA MET A 342 19.36 -15.65 7.17
C MET A 342 20.34 -14.85 8.03
N PHE A 343 20.10 -14.81 9.33
CA PHE A 343 21.05 -14.34 10.33
C PHE A 343 21.54 -15.50 11.18
N TYR A 344 22.84 -15.51 11.47
CA TYR A 344 23.44 -16.52 12.32
C TYR A 344 23.75 -15.95 13.71
N PRO A 345 23.60 -16.77 14.77
CA PRO A 345 24.06 -16.39 16.10
C PRO A 345 25.60 -16.39 16.12
N PRO A 346 26.24 -15.83 17.16
CA PRO A 346 27.69 -15.88 17.30
C PRO A 346 28.19 -17.33 17.25
N LYS A 347 29.24 -17.56 16.46
CA LYS A 347 29.80 -18.90 16.23
C LYS A 347 30.44 -19.43 17.53
N ASP A 348 30.14 -20.67 17.89
CA ASP A 348 30.73 -21.48 18.98
C ASP A 348 30.13 -21.37 20.40
N GLY A 349 28.95 -20.77 20.63
CA GLY A 349 28.33 -20.77 21.97
C GLY A 349 29.24 -20.21 23.08
N THR A 350 30.35 -19.57 22.71
CA THR A 350 31.25 -18.80 23.55
C THR A 350 30.48 -17.57 23.91
N VAL A 351 29.69 -17.77 24.95
CA VAL A 351 28.85 -16.81 25.62
C VAL A 351 29.41 -15.40 25.46
N ILE A 352 28.50 -14.51 25.11
CA ILE A 352 28.35 -13.10 25.49
C ILE A 352 28.84 -12.76 26.94
N ALA A 353 29.33 -13.74 27.71
CA ALA A 353 29.61 -13.77 29.14
C ALA A 353 30.69 -12.81 29.62
N THR A 354 31.58 -12.33 28.76
CA THR A 354 32.63 -11.42 29.23
C THR A 354 32.29 -9.96 29.02
N ASP A 355 31.49 -9.64 28.00
CA ASP A 355 31.04 -8.28 27.73
C ASP A 355 29.81 -8.28 26.78
N PRO A 356 28.59 -8.25 27.32
CA PRO A 356 27.38 -8.16 26.50
C PRO A 356 27.24 -6.84 25.74
N CYS A 357 28.07 -5.84 26.06
CA CYS A 357 28.07 -4.53 25.43
C CYS A 357 29.18 -4.38 24.38
N ASN A 358 29.96 -5.43 24.10
CA ASN A 358 31.02 -5.33 23.10
C ASN A 358 30.45 -5.50 21.68
N PRO A 359 30.42 -4.44 20.86
CA PRO A 359 29.87 -4.49 19.51
C PRO A 359 30.73 -5.33 18.56
N GLU A 360 31.96 -5.71 18.90
CA GLU A 360 32.79 -6.60 18.07
C GLU A 360 32.50 -8.09 18.29
N SER A 361 32.00 -8.48 19.47
CA SER A 361 31.72 -9.89 19.81
C SER A 361 30.25 -10.29 19.68
N ASN A 362 29.33 -9.33 19.63
CA ASN A 362 27.88 -9.57 19.74
C ASN A 362 27.09 -9.19 18.47
N ARG A 363 27.73 -9.23 17.30
CA ARG A 363 27.04 -8.93 16.02
C ARG A 363 26.23 -10.12 15.55
N LEU A 364 25.01 -9.88 15.07
CA LEU A 364 24.37 -10.79 14.14
C LEU A 364 25.28 -10.95 12.92
N ILE A 365 25.43 -12.18 12.46
CA ILE A 365 26.22 -12.47 11.26
C ILE A 365 25.22 -12.63 10.12
N PRO A 366 25.07 -11.63 9.22
CA PRO A 366 24.19 -11.76 8.08
C PRO A 366 24.75 -12.81 7.11
N SER A 367 23.85 -13.54 6.47
CA SER A 367 24.22 -14.45 5.39
C SER A 367 24.57 -13.67 4.11
N LEU A 368 25.33 -14.30 3.21
CA LEU A 368 25.52 -13.76 1.86
C LEU A 368 24.19 -13.53 1.13
N ARG A 369 23.16 -14.32 1.42
CA ARG A 369 21.81 -14.17 0.84
C ARG A 369 21.17 -12.85 1.27
N TRP A 370 21.34 -12.48 2.54
CA TRP A 370 20.83 -11.23 3.11
C TRP A 370 21.46 -10.01 2.41
N GLU A 371 22.79 -9.99 2.29
CA GLU A 371 23.52 -8.91 1.62
C GLU A 371 23.18 -8.80 0.14
N LEU A 372 23.10 -9.93 -0.57
CA LEU A 372 22.72 -9.95 -1.98
C LEU A 372 21.26 -9.51 -2.20
N LEU A 373 20.39 -9.78 -1.24
CA LEU A 373 19.01 -9.30 -1.26
C LEU A 373 18.95 -7.80 -1.02
N ARG A 374 19.66 -7.24 -0.02
CA ARG A 374 19.77 -5.77 0.15
C ARG A 374 20.21 -5.10 -1.12
N GLU A 375 21.26 -5.63 -1.72
CA GLU A 375 21.74 -5.19 -3.01
C GLU A 375 20.56 -5.17 -4.02
N GLY A 376 19.82 -6.26 -4.17
CA GLY A 376 18.62 -6.32 -5.01
C GLY A 376 17.56 -5.25 -4.66
N MET A 377 17.32 -5.02 -3.37
CA MET A 377 16.35 -4.02 -2.91
C MET A 377 16.82 -2.61 -3.28
N GLU A 378 18.11 -2.31 -3.16
CA GLU A 378 18.67 -1.06 -3.66
C GLU A 378 18.52 -0.93 -5.18
N ASP A 379 18.61 -2.01 -5.97
CA ASP A 379 18.29 -1.92 -7.41
C ASP A 379 16.84 -1.53 -7.65
N TYR A 380 15.89 -2.02 -6.83
CA TYR A 380 14.49 -1.64 -6.95
C TYR A 380 14.32 -0.12 -6.87
N GLU A 381 15.08 0.52 -5.97
CA GLU A 381 15.06 1.97 -5.83
C GLU A 381 15.71 2.70 -7.01
N TYR A 382 16.73 2.11 -7.65
CA TYR A 382 17.27 2.66 -8.89
C TYR A 382 16.21 2.65 -9.98
N LEU A 383 15.40 1.59 -10.06
CA LEU A 383 14.29 1.49 -11.01
C LEU A 383 13.18 2.50 -10.70
N TRP A 384 12.88 2.70 -9.41
CA TRP A 384 11.93 3.69 -8.93
C TRP A 384 12.35 5.11 -9.33
N LEU A 385 13.61 5.50 -9.04
CA LEU A 385 14.17 6.79 -9.43
C LEU A 385 14.15 6.98 -10.95
N MET A 386 14.58 5.95 -11.71
CA MET A 386 14.60 6.00 -13.18
C MET A 386 13.21 6.20 -13.77
N SER A 387 12.18 5.75 -13.07
CA SER A 387 10.79 5.78 -13.55
C SER A 387 9.95 6.88 -12.91
N ALA A 388 10.56 7.72 -12.06
CA ALA A 388 9.88 8.75 -11.26
C ALA A 388 8.65 8.21 -10.51
N GLY A 389 8.74 7.00 -9.95
CA GLY A 389 7.64 6.42 -9.21
C GLY A 389 7.51 4.89 -9.29
N SER A 390 6.47 4.39 -8.64
CA SER A 390 6.14 2.96 -8.57
C SER A 390 5.73 2.39 -9.92
N PRO A 391 6.04 1.12 -10.22
CA PRO A 391 5.70 0.51 -11.49
C PRO A 391 4.18 0.32 -11.59
N GLN A 392 3.57 0.81 -12.68
CA GLN A 392 2.13 0.74 -12.90
C GLN A 392 1.74 -0.40 -13.83
N ILE A 393 0.58 -1.02 -13.58
CA ILE A 393 0.07 -2.11 -14.42
C ILE A 393 -0.34 -1.56 -15.78
N GLY A 394 0.13 -2.21 -16.85
CA GLY A 394 -0.21 -1.84 -18.22
C GLY A 394 0.55 -0.63 -18.78
N ILE A 395 1.44 -0.02 -17.98
CA ILE A 395 2.30 1.09 -18.39
C ILE A 395 3.75 0.61 -18.28
N ASP A 396 4.44 0.56 -19.42
CA ASP A 396 5.88 0.31 -19.47
C ASP A 396 6.63 1.61 -19.16
N ASN A 397 7.65 1.55 -18.31
CA ASN A 397 8.51 2.68 -17.96
C ASN A 397 10.00 2.40 -18.25
N GLU A 398 10.87 3.37 -17.96
CA GLU A 398 12.30 3.23 -18.21
C GLU A 398 12.95 2.14 -17.35
N GLY A 399 12.48 1.96 -16.10
CA GLY A 399 12.88 0.85 -15.24
C GLY A 399 12.55 -0.51 -15.86
N ASP A 400 11.37 -0.68 -16.45
CA ASP A 400 10.99 -1.89 -17.17
C ASP A 400 11.93 -2.16 -18.35
N ALA A 401 12.24 -1.12 -19.14
CA ALA A 401 13.15 -1.24 -20.27
C ALA A 401 14.56 -1.70 -19.83
N MET A 402 15.04 -1.21 -18.69
CA MET A 402 16.32 -1.61 -18.10
C MET A 402 16.28 -3.05 -17.58
N ALA A 403 15.27 -3.41 -16.79
CA ALA A 403 15.12 -4.77 -16.25
C ALA A 403 14.98 -5.83 -17.36
N ARG A 404 14.26 -5.52 -18.45
CA ARG A 404 14.05 -6.42 -19.59
C ARG A 404 15.31 -6.70 -20.43
N GLN A 405 16.43 -5.99 -20.19
CA GLN A 405 17.70 -6.29 -20.89
C GLN A 405 18.25 -7.69 -20.56
N PHE A 406 17.98 -8.18 -19.36
CA PHE A 406 18.48 -9.47 -18.87
C PHE A 406 17.40 -10.35 -18.24
N ILE A 407 16.16 -9.86 -18.15
CA ILE A 407 14.99 -10.61 -17.66
C ILE A 407 13.94 -10.73 -18.77
N SER A 408 13.58 -11.95 -19.14
CA SER A 408 12.46 -12.21 -20.05
C SER A 408 11.17 -12.61 -19.33
N SER A 409 11.29 -13.30 -18.20
CA SER A 409 10.17 -13.65 -17.32
C SER A 409 10.68 -14.10 -15.95
N ARG A 410 9.77 -14.30 -14.99
CA ARG A 410 10.06 -14.89 -13.66
C ARG A 410 10.80 -16.24 -13.68
N THR A 411 10.80 -16.94 -14.81
CA THR A 411 11.49 -18.24 -14.98
C THR A 411 12.63 -18.18 -16.00
N LEU A 412 12.81 -17.06 -16.70
CA LEU A 412 13.80 -16.88 -17.74
C LEU A 412 14.50 -15.53 -17.58
N PHE A 413 15.65 -15.55 -16.94
CA PHE A 413 16.51 -14.39 -16.70
C PHE A 413 17.99 -14.82 -16.76
N SER A 414 18.90 -13.86 -16.97
CA SER A 414 20.32 -14.13 -17.00
C SER A 414 20.83 -14.59 -15.63
N ARG A 415 21.56 -15.68 -15.61
CA ARG A 415 22.30 -16.17 -14.43
C ARG A 415 23.78 -15.79 -14.49
N VAL A 416 24.16 -14.93 -15.42
CA VAL A 416 25.52 -14.41 -15.59
C VAL A 416 25.61 -13.09 -14.80
N PRO A 417 26.39 -13.01 -13.71
CA PRO A 417 26.40 -11.81 -12.86
C PRO A 417 26.79 -10.52 -13.59
N THR A 418 27.63 -10.62 -14.63
CA THR A 418 28.07 -9.45 -15.41
C THR A 418 26.94 -8.74 -16.13
N ASP A 419 25.90 -9.45 -16.55
CA ASP A 419 24.78 -8.84 -17.27
C ASP A 419 23.99 -7.91 -16.33
N LEU A 420 23.78 -8.35 -15.09
CA LEU A 420 23.16 -7.54 -14.05
C LEU A 420 24.04 -6.35 -13.68
N TYR A 421 25.32 -6.56 -13.41
CA TYR A 421 26.22 -5.47 -13.02
C TYR A 421 26.39 -4.42 -14.12
N GLN A 422 26.41 -4.82 -15.39
CA GLN A 422 26.42 -3.87 -16.52
C GLN A 422 25.12 -3.06 -16.58
N THR A 423 23.97 -3.70 -16.34
CA THR A 423 22.68 -3.01 -16.31
C THR A 423 22.57 -2.05 -15.13
N ARG A 424 22.99 -2.46 -13.92
CA ARG A 424 23.04 -1.59 -12.73
C ARG A 424 23.99 -0.40 -12.94
N ALA A 425 25.15 -0.62 -13.57
CA ALA A 425 26.06 0.47 -13.92
C ALA A 425 25.46 1.44 -14.95
N ALA A 426 24.71 0.93 -15.93
CA ALA A 426 24.00 1.75 -16.90
C ALA A 426 22.88 2.58 -16.23
N LEU A 427 22.12 1.99 -15.28
CA LEU A 427 21.16 2.72 -14.46
C LEU A 427 21.84 3.82 -13.66
N GLY A 428 22.93 3.51 -12.95
CA GLY A 428 23.66 4.49 -12.16
C GLY A 428 24.19 5.67 -13.00
N ALA A 429 24.72 5.39 -14.19
CA ALA A 429 25.17 6.42 -15.12
C ALA A 429 24.01 7.24 -15.71
N ALA A 430 22.85 6.62 -15.96
CA ALA A 430 21.66 7.31 -16.43
C ALA A 430 21.12 8.25 -15.35
N LEU A 431 21.01 7.77 -14.10
CA LEU A 431 20.59 8.56 -12.94
C LEU A 431 21.56 9.72 -12.65
N ALA A 432 22.87 9.51 -12.76
CA ALA A 432 23.84 10.60 -12.62
C ALA A 432 23.80 11.64 -13.76
N GLY A 433 23.21 11.28 -14.90
CA GLY A 433 23.00 12.18 -16.05
C GLY A 433 21.60 12.78 -16.10
N LEU A 434 20.68 12.28 -15.28
CA LEU A 434 19.38 12.86 -15.01
C LEU A 434 19.60 13.99 -13.99
N VAL A 435 19.11 15.19 -14.29
CA VAL A 435 18.95 16.19 -13.24
C VAL A 435 17.73 15.75 -12.44
N VAL A 436 17.95 14.91 -11.43
CA VAL A 436 16.97 14.68 -10.37
C VAL A 436 17.14 15.87 -9.43
N VAL A 437 16.33 16.89 -9.63
CA VAL A 437 16.19 17.94 -8.61
C VAL A 437 15.32 17.32 -7.50
N ALA A 438 15.69 17.53 -6.24
CA ALA A 438 14.87 17.09 -5.14
C ALA A 438 13.53 17.86 -5.17
N ASP A 439 12.47 17.18 -4.80
CA ASP A 439 11.07 17.64 -4.72
C ASP A 439 10.48 16.75 -3.61
N ASP A 440 10.74 17.14 -2.35
CA ASP A 440 10.55 16.29 -1.18
C ASP A 440 9.05 16.08 -0.86
N ASP A 441 8.16 17.00 -1.25
CA ASP A 441 6.71 16.93 -1.05
C ASP A 441 5.86 16.65 -2.30
N HIS A 442 6.48 16.62 -3.48
CA HIS A 442 5.90 16.20 -4.77
C HIS A 442 4.80 17.13 -5.30
N ASP A 443 4.91 18.43 -5.03
CA ASP A 443 3.99 19.45 -5.54
C ASP A 443 4.34 19.93 -6.96
N GLY A 444 5.53 19.57 -7.45
CA GLY A 444 6.03 19.92 -8.78
C GLY A 444 7.03 21.08 -8.81
N LEU A 445 7.33 21.68 -7.65
CA LEU A 445 8.49 22.53 -7.42
C LEU A 445 9.66 21.68 -6.93
N THR A 446 10.85 22.26 -6.95
CA THR A 446 12.04 21.59 -6.46
C THR A 446 12.49 22.22 -5.15
N ASP A 447 13.14 21.46 -4.26
CA ASP A 447 13.61 21.96 -2.96
C ASP A 447 14.42 23.27 -3.11
N ASP A 448 15.22 23.39 -4.17
CA ASP A 448 16.02 24.59 -4.48
C ASP A 448 15.16 25.77 -4.98
N GLU A 449 14.07 25.52 -5.70
CA GLU A 449 13.10 26.53 -6.14
C GLU A 449 12.26 27.01 -4.96
N GLU A 450 11.80 26.09 -4.12
CA GLU A 450 11.06 26.38 -2.90
C GLU A 450 11.90 27.19 -1.90
N ASP A 451 13.14 26.80 -1.64
CA ASP A 451 14.10 27.55 -0.82
C ASP A 451 14.33 28.98 -1.37
N ALA A 452 14.30 29.15 -2.69
CA ALA A 452 14.49 30.44 -3.34
C ALA A 452 13.25 31.34 -3.23
N LEU A 453 12.06 30.75 -3.20
CA LEU A 453 10.77 31.43 -3.07
C LEU A 453 10.34 31.64 -1.61
N GLY A 454 10.94 30.91 -0.67
CA GLY A 454 10.62 30.98 0.76
C GLY A 454 9.54 30.00 1.21
N LEU A 455 9.27 28.98 0.39
CA LEU A 455 8.33 27.88 0.64
C LEU A 455 8.97 26.80 1.52
N ASN A 456 8.21 25.79 1.91
CA ASN A 456 8.67 24.68 2.75
C ASN A 456 8.81 23.38 1.94
N PRO A 457 10.05 22.93 1.61
CA PRO A 457 10.31 21.74 0.76
C PRO A 457 9.72 20.39 1.19
N ALA A 458 9.03 20.33 2.32
CA ALA A 458 8.44 19.11 2.85
C ALA A 458 6.93 19.25 3.08
N ASN A 459 6.32 20.30 2.55
CA ASN A 459 4.92 20.64 2.76
C ASN A 459 4.33 21.28 1.49
N PRO A 460 3.49 20.54 0.74
CA PRO A 460 3.06 20.90 -0.63
C PRO A 460 2.01 22.04 -0.69
N ASP A 461 1.81 22.75 0.42
CA ASP A 461 0.80 23.79 0.71
C ASP A 461 1.33 24.62 1.90
N THR A 462 2.23 25.57 1.62
CA THR A 462 3.05 26.27 2.60
C THR A 462 2.23 27.20 3.51
N ASP A 463 1.26 27.91 2.96
CA ASP A 463 0.44 28.86 3.70
C ASP A 463 -0.83 28.21 4.31
N GLY A 464 -1.15 26.98 3.91
CA GLY A 464 -2.17 26.13 4.51
C GLY A 464 -3.57 26.47 4.03
N ASP A 465 -3.70 27.00 2.81
CA ASP A 465 -4.95 27.45 2.23
C ASP A 465 -5.66 26.38 1.39
N THR A 466 -5.14 25.15 1.34
CA THR A 466 -5.66 23.99 0.60
C THR A 466 -5.53 24.06 -0.92
N ILE A 467 -4.69 24.95 -1.43
CA ILE A 467 -4.16 24.96 -2.78
C ILE A 467 -2.68 24.56 -2.70
N SER A 468 -2.16 23.96 -3.77
CA SER A 468 -0.79 23.45 -3.76
C SER A 468 0.20 24.52 -4.21
N ASP A 469 1.33 24.65 -3.50
CA ASP A 469 2.43 25.57 -3.81
C ASP A 469 2.82 25.51 -5.31
N GLY A 470 3.01 24.30 -5.85
CA GLY A 470 3.32 24.09 -7.27
C GLY A 470 2.23 24.54 -8.24
N TYR A 471 0.96 24.58 -7.83
CA TYR A 471 -0.13 25.17 -8.62
C TYR A 471 -0.04 26.70 -8.63
N GLU A 472 0.14 27.28 -7.45
CA GLU A 472 0.08 28.72 -7.22
C GLU A 472 1.29 29.44 -7.79
N VAL A 473 2.49 28.89 -7.59
CA VAL A 473 3.73 29.44 -8.12
C VAL A 473 3.73 29.46 -9.65
N GLY A 474 3.23 28.42 -10.31
CA GLY A 474 3.24 28.32 -11.78
C GLY A 474 4.65 28.27 -12.38
N ASP A 475 5.19 29.41 -12.87
CA ASP A 475 6.59 29.50 -13.34
C ASP A 475 7.49 30.00 -12.21
N PRO A 476 8.41 29.19 -11.65
CA PRO A 476 9.27 29.60 -10.54
C PRO A 476 10.18 30.81 -10.84
N ASN A 477 10.41 31.14 -12.12
CA ASN A 477 11.18 32.32 -12.51
C ASN A 477 10.33 33.59 -12.62
N ALA A 478 9.02 33.45 -12.51
CA ALA A 478 8.01 34.50 -12.55
C ALA A 478 6.78 34.05 -11.74
N PRO A 479 6.93 33.85 -10.42
CA PRO A 479 5.85 33.37 -9.56
C PRO A 479 4.65 34.31 -9.63
N VAL A 480 3.45 33.74 -9.50
CA VAL A 480 2.19 34.50 -9.52
C VAL A 480 2.06 35.32 -8.24
N ASP A 481 1.58 36.55 -8.40
CA ASP A 481 1.32 37.57 -7.37
C ASP A 481 0.08 38.31 -7.91
N THR A 482 -1.09 37.78 -7.56
CA THR A 482 -2.38 38.11 -8.19
C THR A 482 -2.82 39.54 -7.86
N ASP A 483 -2.73 39.97 -6.60
CA ASP A 483 -3.09 41.31 -6.15
C ASP A 483 -1.96 42.36 -6.30
N ALA A 484 -0.73 41.91 -6.60
CA ALA A 484 0.47 42.71 -6.74
C ALA A 484 0.94 43.43 -5.45
N ASP A 485 0.71 42.83 -4.28
CA ASP A 485 1.18 43.35 -2.99
C ASP A 485 2.66 43.01 -2.71
N GLY A 486 3.20 42.04 -3.44
CA GLY A 486 4.59 41.58 -3.36
C GLY A 486 4.80 40.30 -2.55
N THR A 487 3.74 39.69 -2.04
CA THR A 487 3.65 38.30 -1.61
C THR A 487 3.21 37.47 -2.81
N ILE A 488 3.76 36.27 -2.99
CA ILE A 488 3.31 35.38 -4.08
C ILE A 488 2.09 34.60 -3.58
N ASP A 489 1.22 34.18 -4.50
CA ASP A 489 -0.01 33.44 -4.17
C ASP A 489 0.26 32.29 -3.18
N ALA A 490 1.29 31.46 -3.42
CA ALA A 490 1.69 30.33 -2.56
C ALA A 490 2.17 30.68 -1.13
N LEU A 491 2.22 31.97 -0.79
CA LEU A 491 2.54 32.49 0.54
C LEU A 491 1.43 33.40 1.09
N ASP A 492 0.33 33.55 0.34
CA ASP A 492 -0.76 34.47 0.60
C ASP A 492 -2.12 33.78 0.72
N ILE A 493 -2.61 33.77 1.95
CA ILE A 493 -3.88 33.14 2.33
C ILE A 493 -5.14 33.79 1.71
N ASP A 494 -4.99 34.91 0.99
CA ASP A 494 -6.04 35.74 0.36
C ASP A 494 -5.46 36.39 -0.91
N SER A 495 -5.28 35.58 -1.96
CA SER A 495 -4.46 35.89 -3.15
C SER A 495 -4.96 37.08 -4.00
N ASP A 496 -6.24 37.44 -3.95
CA ASP A 496 -6.84 38.53 -4.72
C ASP A 496 -7.28 39.75 -3.87
N ASP A 497 -6.98 39.74 -2.55
CA ASP A 497 -7.26 40.78 -1.56
C ASP A 497 -8.74 41.23 -1.55
N ASP A 498 -9.63 40.27 -1.73
CA ASP A 498 -11.07 40.47 -1.79
C ASP A 498 -11.73 40.34 -0.39
N THR A 499 -10.98 39.82 0.60
CA THR A 499 -11.30 39.55 2.02
C THR A 499 -11.93 38.20 2.35
N VAL A 500 -12.15 37.35 1.35
CA VAL A 500 -12.34 35.91 1.52
C VAL A 500 -10.94 35.29 1.64
N ARG A 501 -10.76 33.99 1.49
CA ARG A 501 -9.48 33.32 1.81
C ARG A 501 -9.44 32.08 0.96
N GLY A 502 -8.26 31.73 0.45
CA GLY A 502 -8.08 30.57 -0.43
C GLY A 502 -8.71 29.28 0.12
N ILE A 503 -8.63 29.01 1.43
CA ILE A 503 -9.28 27.83 2.05
C ILE A 503 -10.81 27.76 1.89
N VAL A 504 -11.45 28.89 1.63
CA VAL A 504 -12.90 29.01 1.40
C VAL A 504 -13.22 28.91 -0.09
N GLU A 505 -12.26 29.21 -0.96
CA GLU A 505 -12.36 29.31 -2.43
C GLU A 505 -11.68 28.17 -3.18
N ALA A 506 -10.89 27.33 -2.51
CA ALA A 506 -10.26 26.14 -3.09
C ALA A 506 -11.29 25.09 -3.56
N GLY A 507 -12.51 25.15 -3.04
CA GLY A 507 -13.64 24.26 -3.38
C GLY A 507 -13.66 22.95 -2.60
N ASP A 508 -12.50 22.33 -2.37
CA ASP A 508 -12.34 21.22 -1.41
C ASP A 508 -10.94 21.23 -0.76
N GLY A 509 -10.59 20.16 -0.02
CA GLY A 509 -9.31 20.08 0.72
C GLY A 509 -8.32 19.04 0.17
N ASP A 510 -8.54 18.54 -1.05
CA ASP A 510 -7.63 17.64 -1.76
C ASP A 510 -6.74 18.44 -2.71
N LEU A 511 -5.48 18.61 -2.36
CA LEU A 511 -4.47 19.32 -3.17
C LEU A 511 -4.31 18.77 -4.62
N ASN A 512 -4.85 17.59 -4.92
CA ASN A 512 -4.80 17.01 -6.26
C ASN A 512 -6.00 17.37 -7.14
N THR A 513 -7.02 18.03 -6.60
CA THR A 513 -8.12 18.56 -7.40
C THR A 513 -7.79 19.96 -7.88
N PRO A 514 -8.04 20.29 -9.15
CA PRO A 514 -7.93 21.68 -9.61
C PRO A 514 -8.85 22.58 -8.79
N PRO A 515 -8.42 23.81 -8.44
CA PRO A 515 -9.29 24.79 -7.79
C PRO A 515 -10.56 25.04 -8.59
N VAL A 516 -11.63 25.45 -7.89
CA VAL A 516 -12.91 25.75 -8.52
C VAL A 516 -12.83 27.06 -9.31
N ASP A 517 -13.57 27.08 -10.42
CA ASP A 517 -13.77 28.22 -11.33
C ASP A 517 -15.29 28.25 -11.59
N THR A 518 -15.98 29.09 -10.81
CA THR A 518 -17.44 29.09 -10.67
C THR A 518 -18.14 29.62 -11.92
N ASP A 519 -17.61 30.67 -12.54
CA ASP A 519 -18.20 31.32 -13.71
C ASP A 519 -17.63 30.81 -15.06
N SER A 520 -16.54 30.03 -15.01
CA SER A 520 -15.82 29.46 -16.16
C SER A 520 -15.16 30.50 -17.09
N ASP A 521 -14.71 31.64 -16.57
CA ASP A 521 -13.97 32.64 -17.34
C ASP A 521 -12.46 32.31 -17.49
N GLY A 522 -11.96 31.40 -16.67
CA GLY A 522 -10.59 30.91 -16.64
C GLY A 522 -9.69 31.57 -15.60
N LEU A 523 -10.24 32.37 -14.69
CA LEU A 523 -9.70 32.68 -13.37
C LEU A 523 -10.37 31.76 -12.36
N GLU A 524 -9.58 31.14 -11.50
CA GLU A 524 -10.14 30.34 -10.41
C GLU A 524 -10.63 31.25 -9.27
N ASP A 525 -11.62 30.80 -8.51
CA ASP A 525 -12.31 31.60 -7.47
C ASP A 525 -11.31 32.28 -6.50
N PHE A 526 -10.23 31.60 -6.10
CA PHE A 526 -9.22 32.18 -5.18
C PHE A 526 -8.35 33.30 -5.79
N ARG A 527 -8.47 33.55 -7.10
CA ARG A 527 -7.78 34.59 -7.87
C ARG A 527 -8.76 35.57 -8.50
N ASP A 528 -10.04 35.40 -8.24
CA ASP A 528 -11.11 36.18 -8.84
C ASP A 528 -11.94 36.88 -7.76
N PRO A 529 -11.86 38.22 -7.66
CA PRO A 529 -12.56 38.94 -6.60
C PRO A 529 -14.10 38.99 -6.77
N ASP A 530 -14.66 38.37 -7.82
CA ASP A 530 -16.09 38.26 -8.14
C ASP A 530 -16.38 36.88 -8.78
N SER A 531 -16.35 35.80 -7.97
CA SER A 531 -16.35 34.39 -8.43
C SER A 531 -17.52 33.98 -9.32
N ASP A 532 -18.67 34.66 -9.23
CA ASP A 532 -19.84 34.38 -10.07
C ASP A 532 -20.15 35.45 -11.13
N ASP A 533 -19.29 36.48 -11.21
CA ASP A 533 -19.23 37.54 -12.21
C ASP A 533 -20.58 38.30 -12.32
N ASP A 534 -21.23 38.51 -11.16
CA ASP A 534 -22.51 39.18 -11.04
C ASP A 534 -22.40 40.71 -10.86
N GLY A 535 -21.20 41.18 -10.50
CA GLY A 535 -20.86 42.58 -10.27
C GLY A 535 -20.78 42.99 -8.80
N VAL A 536 -20.83 42.05 -7.86
CA VAL A 536 -20.63 42.24 -6.42
C VAL A 536 -19.44 41.40 -5.97
N LEU A 537 -18.46 42.03 -5.32
CA LEU A 537 -17.24 41.31 -4.90
C LEU A 537 -17.53 40.31 -3.79
N ASP A 538 -16.83 39.18 -3.80
CA ASP A 538 -17.09 38.01 -2.95
C ASP A 538 -17.10 38.34 -1.46
N GLY A 539 -16.17 39.15 -0.97
CA GLY A 539 -16.11 39.63 0.41
C GLY A 539 -17.33 40.46 0.87
N THR A 540 -18.17 40.90 -0.07
CA THR A 540 -19.44 41.61 0.19
C THR A 540 -20.68 40.90 -0.32
N ASP A 541 -20.52 39.78 -1.02
CA ASP A 541 -21.61 39.02 -1.63
C ASP A 541 -22.30 38.11 -0.62
N ASN A 542 -23.62 38.22 -0.51
CA ASN A 542 -24.41 37.32 0.35
C ASN A 542 -24.69 35.94 -0.29
N CYS A 543 -24.28 35.73 -1.54
CA CYS A 543 -24.31 34.48 -2.31
C CYS A 543 -23.11 34.31 -3.27
N ARG A 544 -21.88 34.53 -2.80
CA ARG A 544 -20.59 34.40 -3.52
C ARG A 544 -20.51 33.55 -4.82
N VAL A 545 -21.12 32.36 -4.84
CA VAL A 545 -21.01 31.40 -5.96
C VAL A 545 -22.32 31.24 -6.75
N VAL A 546 -23.29 32.14 -6.56
CA VAL A 546 -24.65 32.09 -7.13
C VAL A 546 -25.16 33.49 -7.49
N VAL A 547 -24.97 33.86 -8.76
CA VAL A 547 -25.39 35.12 -9.39
C VAL A 547 -26.67 35.72 -8.81
N ASN A 548 -26.53 36.83 -8.10
CA ASN A 548 -27.60 37.60 -7.44
C ASN A 548 -27.29 39.12 -7.34
N PRO A 549 -27.18 39.88 -8.46
CA PRO A 549 -26.68 41.27 -8.45
C PRO A 549 -27.50 42.27 -7.61
N ASP A 550 -28.73 41.90 -7.26
CA ASP A 550 -29.65 42.72 -6.45
C ASP A 550 -29.45 42.50 -4.92
N GLN A 551 -28.67 41.48 -4.52
CA GLN A 551 -28.30 41.16 -3.12
C GLN A 551 -29.52 41.13 -2.18
N GLU A 552 -30.63 40.54 -2.65
CA GLU A 552 -31.85 40.39 -1.86
C GLU A 552 -31.59 39.41 -0.68
N ASP A 553 -31.87 39.84 0.54
CA ASP A 553 -31.81 39.06 1.79
C ASP A 553 -33.06 39.44 2.60
N ALA A 554 -34.12 38.65 2.43
CA ALA A 554 -35.45 39.01 2.93
C ALA A 554 -35.58 38.86 4.46
N ASP A 555 -34.81 37.96 5.09
CA ASP A 555 -34.88 37.69 6.52
C ASP A 555 -33.73 38.31 7.34
N GLY A 556 -32.72 38.86 6.65
CA GLY A 556 -31.63 39.67 7.20
C GLY A 556 -30.57 38.84 7.91
N ASP A 557 -30.40 37.57 7.54
CA ASP A 557 -29.45 36.65 8.16
C ASP A 557 -28.04 36.71 7.56
N GLY A 558 -27.87 37.42 6.44
CA GLY A 558 -26.61 37.58 5.74
C GLY A 558 -26.34 36.56 4.64
N ILE A 559 -27.28 35.65 4.37
CA ILE A 559 -27.30 34.75 3.21
C ILE A 559 -28.36 35.27 2.24
N GLY A 560 -28.03 35.40 0.95
CA GLY A 560 -28.97 35.93 -0.03
C GLY A 560 -30.09 34.95 -0.37
N ASP A 561 -31.25 35.49 -0.76
CA ASP A 561 -32.44 34.74 -1.17
C ASP A 561 -32.15 33.74 -2.31
N ALA A 562 -31.07 33.96 -3.08
CA ALA A 562 -30.66 33.12 -4.20
C ALA A 562 -29.96 31.80 -3.78
N CYS A 563 -29.31 31.81 -2.62
CA CYS A 563 -28.52 30.68 -2.09
C CYS A 563 -29.02 30.19 -0.71
N ASP A 564 -30.06 30.82 -0.15
CA ASP A 564 -30.72 30.36 1.07
C ASP A 564 -31.70 29.19 0.80
N ASP A 565 -31.31 27.99 1.22
CA ASP A 565 -32.12 26.76 1.14
C ASP A 565 -33.13 26.63 2.30
N THR A 566 -33.15 27.57 3.25
CA THR A 566 -34.07 27.56 4.39
C THR A 566 -35.13 28.65 4.25
N ASP A 567 -36.41 28.29 4.09
CA ASP A 567 -37.53 29.25 4.12
C ASP A 567 -37.76 29.76 5.56
N ASN A 568 -36.75 30.41 6.16
CA ASN A 568 -36.74 31.01 7.49
C ASN A 568 -37.37 32.41 7.47
N ARG A 569 -38.37 32.64 6.61
CA ARG A 569 -39.32 33.73 6.80
C ARG A 569 -39.80 33.67 8.25
N GLN A 570 -39.36 34.65 9.04
CA GLN A 570 -39.81 34.81 10.41
C GLN A 570 -41.34 34.77 10.39
N ASP A 571 -41.90 33.80 11.12
CA ASP A 571 -43.30 33.79 11.47
C ASP A 571 -43.57 35.02 12.35
N ASP A 572 -43.79 36.20 11.76
CA ASP A 572 -44.56 37.25 12.38
C ASP A 572 -46.06 36.95 12.22
N GLU A 573 -46.57 36.18 13.18
CA GLU A 573 -48.01 36.04 13.44
C GLU A 573 -48.67 37.43 13.54
N GLU A 574 -49.52 37.80 12.57
CA GLU A 574 -50.76 38.52 12.84
C GLU A 574 -51.81 38.39 11.71
N GLY A 575 -52.72 37.43 11.87
CA GLY A 575 -54.16 37.70 11.85
C GLY A 575 -54.92 37.89 10.51
N CYS A 576 -55.91 37.00 10.33
CA CYS A 576 -57.18 37.18 9.57
C CYS A 576 -57.06 37.18 8.03
N ASP A 577 -57.95 36.64 7.22
CA ASP A 577 -59.29 36.09 7.42
C ASP A 577 -59.60 35.16 6.24
N CYS A 578 -60.56 34.28 6.47
CA CYS A 578 -61.13 33.37 5.50
C CYS A 578 -61.79 34.11 4.32
N ALA A 579 -61.72 33.55 3.09
CA ALA A 579 -62.91 33.36 2.26
C ALA A 579 -62.63 32.59 0.96
N PHE A 580 -63.13 31.36 0.95
CA PHE A 580 -63.79 30.71 -0.18
C PHE A 580 -64.54 31.69 -1.13
N VAL A 581 -64.28 31.60 -2.44
CA VAL A 581 -65.26 31.43 -3.54
C VAL A 581 -64.47 30.83 -4.72
N GLY A 582 -64.60 29.56 -5.09
CA GLY A 582 -65.73 29.05 -5.85
C GLY A 582 -65.46 29.11 -7.36
N ALA A 583 -65.12 27.97 -7.96
CA ALA A 583 -65.28 27.61 -9.39
C ALA A 583 -66.70 27.97 -9.92
N PRO A 584 -67.12 27.84 -11.22
CA PRO A 584 -66.66 26.84 -12.22
C PRO A 584 -66.89 27.10 -13.75
N ASP A 585 -66.43 26.14 -14.56
CA ASP A 585 -66.91 25.62 -15.87
C ASP A 585 -67.32 26.53 -17.07
N ARG A 586 -66.79 26.20 -18.28
CA ARG A 586 -67.50 25.57 -19.45
C ARG A 586 -66.91 25.91 -20.84
N HIS A 587 -67.17 24.97 -21.77
CA HIS A 587 -67.00 24.93 -23.25
C HIS A 587 -65.74 24.18 -23.74
N GLY A 588 -65.78 23.22 -24.67
CA GLY A 588 -66.82 22.75 -25.57
C GLY A 588 -66.27 21.60 -26.46
N SER A 589 -67.16 20.97 -27.22
CA SER A 589 -67.03 19.65 -27.85
C SER A 589 -66.25 19.57 -29.18
N ALA A 590 -65.68 18.36 -29.43
CA ALA A 590 -65.66 17.56 -30.68
C ALA A 590 -64.93 18.00 -31.98
N ALA A 591 -63.90 17.24 -32.37
CA ALA A 591 -63.76 16.44 -33.62
C ALA A 591 -62.56 15.44 -33.44
N LEU A 592 -62.74 14.10 -33.46
CA LEU A 592 -62.57 13.19 -34.62
C LEU A 592 -61.24 13.40 -35.38
N LEU A 593 -60.31 12.44 -35.53
CA LEU A 593 -60.36 10.99 -35.82
C LEU A 593 -59.09 10.33 -35.22
N LEU A 594 -58.90 9.03 -34.91
CA LEU A 594 -59.55 7.71 -34.80
C LEU A 594 -58.36 6.83 -34.31
N LEU A 595 -58.42 5.71 -33.57
CA LEU A 595 -59.45 4.78 -33.12
C LEU A 595 -58.77 3.85 -32.08
N ALA A 596 -59.54 3.49 -31.04
CA ALA A 596 -59.59 2.21 -30.32
C ALA A 596 -58.27 1.56 -29.82
N ALA A 597 -58.00 1.52 -28.52
CA ALA A 597 -58.68 0.80 -27.43
C ALA A 597 -58.31 -0.69 -27.32
N LEU A 598 -57.72 -1.01 -26.16
CA LEU A 598 -58.11 -2.07 -25.21
C LEU A 598 -58.51 -3.44 -25.79
N ALA A 599 -57.87 -4.50 -25.30
CA ALA A 599 -58.46 -5.29 -24.22
C ALA A 599 -57.80 -6.67 -24.06
N PHE A 600 -57.54 -6.97 -22.79
CA PHE A 600 -57.81 -8.25 -22.11
C PHE A 600 -57.26 -9.55 -22.67
N GLY A 601 -56.52 -10.25 -21.80
CA GLY A 601 -56.38 -11.68 -21.94
C GLY A 601 -55.41 -12.32 -20.97
N ALA A 602 -55.52 -12.02 -19.68
CA ALA A 602 -54.95 -12.86 -18.63
C ALA A 602 -55.38 -14.33 -18.86
N TRP A 603 -54.44 -15.28 -18.82
CA TRP A 603 -54.42 -16.33 -17.78
C TRP A 603 -53.25 -17.31 -17.99
N ARG A 604 -52.43 -17.38 -16.93
CA ARG A 604 -51.94 -18.59 -16.26
C ARG A 604 -51.54 -19.84 -17.06
N ARG A 605 -50.33 -20.24 -16.67
CA ARG A 605 -49.93 -21.54 -16.07
C ARG A 605 -49.39 -22.63 -17.02
N ARG A 606 -48.11 -22.86 -16.73
CA ARG A 606 -47.50 -24.13 -16.30
C ARG A 606 -47.26 -25.21 -17.35
N SER A 607 -45.97 -25.55 -17.36
CA SER A 607 -45.41 -26.90 -17.20
C SER A 607 -45.34 -27.79 -18.43
N GLY A 608 -44.21 -28.51 -18.51
CA GLY A 608 -43.92 -29.51 -19.53
C GLY A 608 -42.68 -29.11 -20.32
N GLN A 609 -41.50 -29.06 -19.73
CA GLN A 609 -40.66 -30.22 -19.43
C GLN A 609 -40.25 -31.01 -20.69
N ALA A 610 -38.93 -31.12 -20.82
CA ALA A 610 -38.20 -32.26 -21.38
C ALA A 610 -37.89 -32.30 -22.89
N ARG A 611 -36.57 -32.13 -23.11
CA ARG A 611 -35.64 -33.10 -23.72
C ARG A 611 -35.52 -33.15 -25.25
N ARG A 612 -34.26 -32.86 -25.63
CA ARG A 612 -33.37 -33.61 -26.54
C ARG A 612 -33.70 -33.57 -28.05
N ARG A 613 -32.87 -32.78 -28.76
CA ARG A 613 -31.98 -33.12 -29.92
C ARG A 613 -32.17 -34.51 -30.60
N PRO A 614 -31.76 -34.74 -31.87
CA PRO A 614 -30.91 -33.93 -32.77
C PRO A 614 -31.31 -33.95 -34.28
N ASP A 615 -30.41 -33.40 -35.10
CA ASP A 615 -30.11 -33.71 -36.52
C ASP A 615 -30.69 -32.85 -37.66
N ALA A 616 -29.89 -31.84 -38.01
CA ALA A 616 -29.03 -31.77 -39.20
C ALA A 616 -29.61 -31.56 -40.63
N ARG A 617 -29.04 -30.52 -41.26
CA ARG A 617 -28.64 -30.28 -42.67
C ARG A 617 -29.52 -29.42 -43.59
N SER A 618 -28.88 -28.33 -44.05
CA SER A 618 -28.92 -27.75 -45.41
C SER A 618 -27.58 -26.97 -45.55
N VAL A 619 -26.61 -27.28 -46.43
CA VAL A 619 -26.50 -27.41 -47.90
C VAL A 619 -26.02 -26.12 -48.59
N LEU A 620 -25.12 -26.29 -49.58
CA LEU A 620 -24.51 -25.39 -50.60
C LEU A 620 -23.13 -24.76 -50.24
N THR A 621 -21.98 -25.25 -50.75
CA THR A 621 -21.30 -25.04 -52.08
C THR A 621 -21.02 -23.55 -52.40
N CYS A 622 -19.82 -23.08 -52.80
CA CYS A 622 -18.93 -23.59 -53.87
C CYS A 622 -17.57 -22.81 -53.92
N ARG A 623 -16.45 -23.52 -54.19
CA ARG A 623 -15.25 -23.19 -55.04
C ARG A 623 -14.50 -21.84 -54.90
N ARG A 624 -13.16 -21.72 -54.99
CA ARG A 624 -12.07 -22.39 -55.78
C ARG A 624 -10.72 -22.07 -55.10
N ASP A 625 -9.82 -23.04 -54.87
CA ASP A 625 -8.60 -23.37 -55.67
C ASP A 625 -7.56 -22.21 -55.76
N THR A 626 -6.26 -22.35 -55.44
CA THR A 626 -5.31 -23.38 -55.90
C THR A 626 -3.97 -23.44 -55.10
N ARG A 627 -3.53 -24.68 -54.82
CA ARG A 627 -2.19 -25.31 -55.04
C ARG A 627 -0.93 -24.90 -54.22
N LEU A 628 -0.58 -25.75 -53.24
CA LEU A 628 0.50 -26.80 -53.20
C LEU A 628 1.80 -26.59 -54.03
N PRO A 629 2.98 -27.22 -53.70
CA PRO A 629 3.12 -28.48 -52.95
C PRO A 629 4.35 -28.68 -52.00
N SER A 630 4.12 -29.52 -50.99
CA SER A 630 4.94 -30.66 -50.46
C SER A 630 6.46 -30.56 -50.26
N LEU A 631 6.91 -31.07 -49.10
CA LEU A 631 7.84 -32.20 -49.06
C LEU A 631 7.77 -33.01 -47.75
N ARG A 632 8.00 -34.32 -47.91
CA ARG A 632 7.84 -35.44 -46.99
C ARG A 632 9.05 -35.66 -46.07
N ARG A 633 8.83 -36.58 -45.11
CA ARG A 633 9.74 -37.48 -44.36
C ARG A 633 10.20 -36.90 -43.02
N GLY A 634 10.13 -37.61 -41.90
CA GLY A 634 9.78 -39.01 -41.64
C GLY A 634 10.59 -39.53 -40.46
N LEU A 635 10.06 -40.54 -39.76
CA LEU A 635 10.71 -41.40 -38.75
C LEU A 635 10.92 -40.72 -37.37
N ARG A 636 10.79 -41.35 -36.20
CA ARG A 636 10.61 -42.78 -35.82
C ARG A 636 10.15 -42.83 -34.35
N ARG A 637 9.53 -43.95 -34.00
CA ARG A 637 9.12 -44.37 -32.64
C ARG A 637 10.31 -44.83 -31.78
N ALA A 638 10.20 -44.66 -30.46
CA ALA A 638 10.50 -45.62 -29.38
C ALA A 638 9.88 -45.03 -28.09
N ASN A 639 8.82 -45.60 -27.50
CA ASN A 639 8.84 -46.65 -26.45
C ASN A 639 9.94 -46.46 -25.40
N ASP A 640 9.60 -46.09 -24.16
CA ASP A 640 9.40 -47.09 -23.09
C ASP A 640 8.76 -46.47 -21.84
N ALA A 641 8.07 -47.34 -21.12
CA ALA A 641 7.42 -47.11 -19.84
C ALA A 641 8.28 -47.72 -18.71
N ASP A 642 8.31 -47.08 -17.53
CA ASP A 642 8.24 -47.77 -16.22
C ASP A 642 8.15 -46.74 -15.07
N ARG A 643 7.10 -46.82 -14.23
CA ARG A 643 7.10 -47.21 -12.80
C ARG A 643 7.70 -46.16 -11.83
N ARG A 644 6.83 -45.53 -11.02
CA ARG A 644 6.49 -45.88 -9.61
C ARG A 644 7.68 -45.79 -8.65
N GLN A 645 7.67 -44.79 -7.77
CA GLN A 645 7.31 -44.97 -6.34
C GLN A 645 6.90 -43.62 -5.75
#